data_AF-A0A653DN95-F1
#
_entry.id   AF-A0A653DN95-F1
#
_cell.length_a   1.000
_cell.length_b   1.000
_cell.length_c   1.000
_cell.angle_alpha   90.00
_cell.angle_beta   90.00
_cell.angle_gamma   90.00
#
_symmetry.space_group_name_H-M   'P 1'
#
loop_
_entity.id
_entity.type
_entity.pdbx_description
1 polymer ?
#
loop_
_entity_poly.entity_id
_entity_poly.type
_entity_poly.pdbx_seq_one_letter_code
_entity_poly.pdbx_strand_id
1 'polypeptide(L)'
;MPPHIYSMAQASYHNMVSTRRDQSLVFIGRSGSGKTTNFRHCVQYLVTAAGANNKVLTPEKLTALWFVLESFGNCKTVMNTNATRFTQIFSLDFDQAGVIASASLQILMLEKTRAVKKIDNETTFHMMYRMLCGVEGHLRKELFLDNLSGNENNQFMTYLQKHEDKQRAQMEFSKVCSSMNVLGISPSEQKVIFSVLAAIFHLGCAGVVKAGTSGSGSSNRPAAQFASPAAAQRAAHLLGTTAEELGRAVFAAGPRTPPSPTPGSDHHHHHLHRNGAAAALDAAPDALEAFAASMYAELVNCVAHLVNRSLAAPTYTVSSILLVDTPGFQNPATCGRQVGASFEDLCHNYLQERLQLLFHHTNLVAPRDRYMQENIDIVYDENENETLINPTPLVNLLDKQAQNTVIRTSQMDLHEADRRGLLWLLDEEAIYPGSSDESFIERLFTHYGDRDHQLLIRKAPGNNQFIIQHLQGTNPVLYSAKGWLKYSRENPVTRTAITVLQESSKEEISNLFVAVRGLGASSFSGSLVGIEGSQSLRRASSIRRTFTAGTAAIKRKSICLQVKFTIDGLIETLRRTKLRFVQCLLPQHNAGLCEASAPLIAAKASGQHEDNLINVPLLRSQIRGAQILDAVRLYKQGFPNFMPLGEFRRRFHLLAGDCKVSSPVLDERKAVEDMLLALDLEPSSYRVGLSQVSFYARCDTKRFPDGL
;
A
#
# COMPACT_ATOMS: atom_id res chain seq x y z
N MET A 1 -9.65 31.28 -0.58
CA MET A 1 -9.01 30.60 0.57
C MET A 1 -7.53 30.46 0.30
N PRO A 2 -6.65 30.66 1.30
CA PRO A 2 -5.22 30.34 1.15
C PRO A 2 -5.01 28.84 0.90
N PRO A 3 -3.87 28.42 0.30
CA PRO A 3 -3.57 27.00 0.10
C PRO A 3 -3.56 26.25 1.42
N HIS A 4 -4.45 25.27 1.58
CA HIS A 4 -4.54 24.43 2.78
C HIS A 4 -5.02 23.02 2.41
N ILE A 5 -4.69 22.02 3.23
CA ILE A 5 -5.17 20.65 3.00
C ILE A 5 -6.72 20.57 3.00
N TYR A 6 -7.36 21.43 3.80
CA TYR A 6 -8.82 21.60 3.82
C TYR A 6 -9.38 22.19 2.53
N SER A 7 -8.67 23.11 1.87
CA SER A 7 -9.16 23.65 0.58
C SER A 7 -9.15 22.57 -0.50
N MET A 8 -8.18 21.65 -0.47
CA MET A 8 -8.15 20.49 -1.36
C MET A 8 -9.32 19.55 -1.10
N ALA A 9 -9.60 19.24 0.18
CA ALA A 9 -10.75 18.41 0.56
C ALA A 9 -12.08 19.07 0.17
N GLN A 10 -12.24 20.37 0.41
CA GLN A 10 -13.42 21.14 0.03
C GLN A 10 -13.64 21.15 -1.48
N ALA A 11 -12.58 21.36 -2.25
CA ALA A 11 -12.65 21.33 -3.71
C ALA A 11 -13.09 19.94 -4.21
N SER A 12 -12.54 18.86 -3.67
CA SER A 12 -13.00 17.50 -4.01
C SER A 12 -14.47 17.30 -3.68
N TYR A 13 -14.90 17.74 -2.49
CA TYR A 13 -16.30 17.63 -2.07
C TYR A 13 -17.26 18.39 -3.00
N HIS A 14 -16.99 19.67 -3.30
CA HIS A 14 -17.82 20.45 -4.22
C HIS A 14 -17.85 19.86 -5.63
N ASN A 15 -16.71 19.40 -6.14
CA ASN A 15 -16.65 18.75 -7.46
C ASN A 15 -17.45 17.45 -7.51
N MET A 16 -17.40 16.65 -6.45
CA MET A 16 -18.20 15.44 -6.36
C MET A 16 -19.70 15.75 -6.36
N VAL A 17 -20.15 16.71 -5.53
CA VAL A 17 -21.58 17.07 -5.43
C VAL A 17 -22.11 17.65 -6.74
N SER A 18 -21.34 18.53 -7.39
CA SER A 18 -21.74 19.18 -8.66
C SER A 18 -21.73 18.22 -9.85
N THR A 19 -20.67 17.41 -10.00
CA THR A 19 -20.51 16.55 -11.18
C THR A 19 -21.10 15.15 -11.00
N ARG A 20 -21.44 14.76 -9.77
CA ARG A 20 -21.81 13.39 -9.39
C ARG A 20 -20.78 12.34 -9.81
N ARG A 21 -19.52 12.74 -9.99
CA ARG A 21 -18.39 11.84 -10.29
C ARG A 21 -17.55 11.57 -9.06
N ASP A 22 -17.13 10.33 -8.91
CA ASP A 22 -16.23 9.90 -7.85
C ASP A 22 -14.91 10.68 -7.90
N GLN A 23 -14.38 11.01 -6.73
CA GLN A 23 -13.12 11.74 -6.59
C GLN A 23 -12.07 10.86 -5.88
N SER A 24 -10.79 11.18 -6.06
CA SER A 24 -9.74 10.55 -5.25
C SER A 24 -8.66 11.53 -4.83
N LEU A 25 -8.27 11.45 -3.56
CA LEU A 25 -7.14 12.16 -2.97
C LEU A 25 -6.03 11.15 -2.70
N VAL A 26 -4.91 11.29 -3.39
CA VAL A 26 -3.76 10.38 -3.29
C VAL A 26 -2.59 11.10 -2.61
N PHE A 27 -2.13 10.57 -1.48
CA PHE A 27 -1.02 11.14 -0.71
C PHE A 27 0.28 10.42 -1.06
N ILE A 28 1.27 11.17 -1.55
CA ILE A 28 2.55 10.63 -2.03
C ILE A 28 3.74 11.37 -1.44
N GLY A 29 4.88 10.68 -1.30
CA GLY A 29 6.09 11.23 -0.70
C GLY A 29 6.88 10.26 0.17
N ARG A 30 8.06 10.71 0.60
CA ARG A 30 9.03 9.90 1.37
C ARG A 30 8.49 9.49 2.75
N SER A 31 9.05 8.42 3.34
CA SER A 31 8.73 8.04 4.73
C SER A 31 9.00 9.22 5.67
N GLY A 32 8.07 9.52 6.58
CA GLY A 32 8.17 10.65 7.51
C GLY A 32 7.74 12.03 6.96
N SER A 33 7.30 12.14 5.70
CA SER A 33 6.93 13.45 5.11
C SER A 33 5.56 14.02 5.52
N GLY A 34 4.81 13.33 6.40
CA GLY A 34 3.50 13.79 6.87
C GLY A 34 2.29 13.39 6.01
N LYS A 35 2.42 12.38 5.14
CA LYS A 35 1.30 11.83 4.33
C LYS A 35 0.08 11.46 5.17
N THR A 36 0.27 10.56 6.13
CA THR A 36 -0.79 10.06 7.01
C THR A 36 -1.46 11.17 7.82
N THR A 37 -0.69 12.19 8.25
CA THR A 37 -1.23 13.36 8.96
C THR A 37 -2.15 14.18 8.06
N ASN A 38 -1.72 14.49 6.82
CA ASN A 38 -2.54 15.22 5.85
C ASN A 38 -3.78 14.41 5.44
N PHE A 39 -3.65 13.10 5.28
CA PHE A 39 -4.76 12.18 5.05
C PHE A 39 -5.83 12.31 6.14
N ARG A 40 -5.44 12.26 7.42
CA ARG A 40 -6.38 12.41 8.55
C ARG A 40 -7.05 13.76 8.57
N HIS A 41 -6.30 14.83 8.32
CA HIS A 41 -6.86 16.19 8.24
C HIS A 41 -7.91 16.31 7.13
N CYS A 42 -7.66 15.72 5.95
CA CYS A 42 -8.67 15.66 4.88
C CYS A 42 -9.94 14.92 5.33
N VAL A 43 -9.81 13.72 5.91
CA VAL A 43 -10.99 12.94 6.34
C VAL A 43 -11.76 13.71 7.41
N GLN A 44 -11.08 14.26 8.41
CA GLN A 44 -11.71 15.03 9.48
C GLN A 44 -12.47 16.24 8.91
N TYR A 45 -11.87 16.97 7.97
CA TYR A 45 -12.54 18.09 7.32
C TYR A 45 -13.79 17.63 6.55
N LEU A 46 -13.71 16.57 5.74
CA LEU A 46 -14.85 16.07 4.97
C LEU A 46 -16.00 15.65 5.88
N VAL A 47 -15.71 14.98 7.01
CA VAL A 47 -16.73 14.57 7.98
C VAL A 47 -17.39 15.77 8.65
N THR A 48 -16.62 16.80 9.00
CA THR A 48 -17.17 18.02 9.60
C THR A 48 -17.96 18.85 8.58
N ALA A 49 -17.49 18.95 7.33
CA ALA A 49 -18.08 19.81 6.31
C ALA A 49 -19.34 19.21 5.67
N ALA A 50 -19.33 17.92 5.36
CA ALA A 50 -20.47 17.24 4.73
C ALA A 50 -21.51 16.74 5.75
N GLY A 51 -21.09 16.52 7.00
CA GLY A 51 -21.90 15.82 8.00
C GLY A 51 -22.06 14.33 7.69
N ALA A 52 -22.62 13.58 8.63
CA ALA A 52 -22.88 12.15 8.47
C ALA A 52 -24.27 11.77 8.98
N ASN A 53 -25.00 10.98 8.19
CA ASN A 53 -26.31 10.45 8.58
C ASN A 53 -26.15 9.50 9.77
N ASN A 54 -27.12 9.51 10.69
CA ASN A 54 -27.21 8.62 11.85
C ASN A 54 -25.92 8.52 12.70
N LYS A 55 -25.07 9.55 12.68
CA LYS A 55 -23.76 9.55 13.35
C LYS A 55 -22.90 8.33 12.97
N VAL A 56 -23.06 7.81 11.75
CA VAL A 56 -22.27 6.67 11.22
C VAL A 56 -20.78 6.94 11.37
N LEU A 57 -20.37 8.19 11.13
CA LEU A 57 -19.01 8.68 11.29
C LEU A 57 -18.97 9.98 12.08
N THR A 58 -18.24 9.97 13.20
CA THR A 58 -18.00 11.15 14.05
C THR A 58 -16.50 11.41 14.21
N PRO A 59 -16.07 12.64 14.56
CA PRO A 59 -14.66 12.92 14.82
C PRO A 59 -14.03 12.05 15.92
N GLU A 60 -14.81 11.71 16.95
CA GLU A 60 -14.39 10.80 18.03
C GLU A 60 -14.16 9.38 17.48
N LYS A 61 -15.12 8.86 16.70
CA LYS A 61 -15.03 7.55 16.08
C LYS A 61 -13.88 7.46 15.07
N LEU A 62 -13.62 8.53 14.32
CA LEU A 62 -12.45 8.65 13.44
C LEU A 62 -11.15 8.54 14.24
N THR A 63 -11.04 9.27 15.36
CA THR A 63 -9.85 9.25 16.20
C THR A 63 -9.60 7.85 16.78
N ALA A 64 -10.67 7.19 17.25
CA ALA A 64 -10.62 5.81 17.71
C ALA A 64 -10.18 4.84 16.61
N LEU A 65 -10.76 4.96 15.41
CA LEU A 65 -10.42 4.16 14.24
C LEU A 65 -8.93 4.30 13.90
N TRP A 66 -8.42 5.52 13.78
CA TRP A 66 -7.00 5.74 13.44
C TRP A 66 -6.07 5.16 14.49
N PHE A 67 -6.38 5.34 15.77
CA PHE A 67 -5.55 4.83 16.85
C PHE A 67 -5.51 3.29 16.86
N VAL A 68 -6.63 2.62 16.57
CA VAL A 68 -6.66 1.16 16.39
C VAL A 68 -5.79 0.76 15.19
N LEU A 69 -5.98 1.35 14.01
CA LEU A 69 -5.18 1.00 12.84
C LEU A 69 -3.68 1.24 13.03
N GLU A 70 -3.29 2.34 13.68
CA GLU A 70 -1.89 2.61 14.01
C GLU A 70 -1.30 1.55 14.93
N SER A 71 -2.09 1.04 15.89
CA SER A 71 -1.63 -0.01 16.81
C SER A 71 -1.21 -1.26 16.03
N PHE A 72 -2.03 -1.68 15.08
CA PHE A 72 -1.87 -2.94 14.34
C PHE A 72 -1.03 -2.82 13.07
N GLY A 73 -0.87 -1.62 12.51
CA GLY A 73 -0.25 -1.43 11.20
C GLY A 73 0.94 -0.48 11.18
N ASN A 74 1.28 0.16 12.31
CA ASN A 74 2.45 1.02 12.41
C ASN A 74 3.54 0.45 13.32
N CYS A 75 4.77 0.88 13.07
CA CYS A 75 5.96 0.53 13.85
C CYS A 75 6.99 1.66 13.83
N LYS A 76 7.98 1.59 14.74
CA LYS A 76 9.17 2.43 14.69
C LYS A 76 10.19 1.86 13.70
N THR A 77 10.65 2.69 12.77
CA THR A 77 11.74 2.40 11.83
C THR A 77 12.89 3.40 12.00
N VAL A 78 13.99 3.18 11.28
CA VAL A 78 15.12 4.13 11.25
C VAL A 78 14.78 5.46 10.57
N MET A 79 13.65 5.55 9.86
CA MET A 79 13.23 6.77 9.13
C MET A 79 12.04 7.49 9.80
N ASN A 80 11.21 6.77 10.56
CA ASN A 80 9.98 7.30 11.13
C ASN A 80 9.60 6.56 12.42
N THR A 81 9.28 7.29 13.49
CA THR A 81 8.90 6.70 14.78
C THR A 81 7.54 6.01 14.78
N ASN A 82 6.65 6.40 13.87
CA ASN A 82 5.30 5.85 13.72
C ASN A 82 5.02 5.60 12.23
N ALA A 83 5.78 4.69 11.62
CA ALA A 83 5.73 4.39 10.20
C ALA A 83 4.56 3.47 9.86
N THR A 84 3.67 3.92 8.97
CA THR A 84 2.62 3.07 8.38
C THR A 84 3.21 2.02 7.45
N ARG A 85 2.90 0.74 7.68
CA ARG A 85 3.43 -0.42 6.94
C ARG A 85 2.34 -1.24 6.21
N PHE A 86 1.29 -0.54 5.80
CA PHE A 86 0.23 -1.05 4.94
C PHE A 86 -0.31 0.10 4.08
N THR A 87 -0.97 -0.23 2.97
CA THR A 87 -1.72 0.73 2.16
C THR A 87 -3.17 0.76 2.63
N GLN A 88 -3.73 1.95 2.82
CA GLN A 88 -5.14 2.13 3.16
C GLN A 88 -5.89 2.92 2.09
N ILE A 89 -7.05 2.39 1.70
CA ILE A 89 -8.04 3.10 0.91
C ILE A 89 -9.24 3.33 1.82
N PHE A 90 -9.54 4.60 2.09
CA PHE A 90 -10.70 5.00 2.87
C PHE A 90 -11.73 5.65 1.94
N SER A 91 -12.87 4.99 1.74
CA SER A 91 -13.98 5.50 0.95
C SER A 91 -14.97 6.21 1.85
N LEU A 92 -15.28 7.47 1.52
CA LEU A 92 -16.43 8.18 2.05
C LEU A 92 -17.52 8.17 0.98
N ASP A 93 -18.69 7.63 1.33
CA ASP A 93 -19.79 7.45 0.41
C ASP A 93 -20.94 8.38 0.76
N PHE A 94 -21.43 9.09 -0.27
CA PHE A 94 -22.37 10.18 -0.10
C PHE A 94 -23.73 9.84 -0.70
N ASP A 95 -24.79 10.31 -0.06
CA ASP A 95 -26.16 10.20 -0.58
C ASP A 95 -26.46 11.26 -1.65
N GLN A 96 -27.71 11.32 -2.09
CA GLN A 96 -28.17 12.30 -3.08
C GLN A 96 -28.08 13.74 -2.55
N ALA A 97 -28.20 13.96 -1.25
CA ALA A 97 -28.08 15.28 -0.61
C ALA A 97 -26.63 15.73 -0.44
N GLY A 98 -25.65 14.83 -0.66
CA GLY A 98 -24.24 15.12 -0.45
C GLY A 98 -23.79 14.92 1.00
N VAL A 99 -24.58 14.23 1.82
CA VAL A 99 -24.22 13.88 3.21
C VAL A 99 -23.54 12.51 3.24
N ILE A 100 -22.61 12.29 4.17
CA ILE A 100 -21.94 11.00 4.31
C ILE A 100 -22.96 9.97 4.81
N ALA A 101 -23.23 8.98 3.96
CA ALA A 101 -24.17 7.90 4.22
C ALA A 101 -23.46 6.66 4.77
N SER A 102 -22.27 6.34 4.26
CA SER A 102 -21.46 5.23 4.75
C SER A 102 -19.97 5.50 4.52
N ALA A 103 -19.12 4.69 5.16
CA ALA A 103 -17.70 4.68 4.89
C ALA A 103 -17.17 3.24 4.83
N SER A 104 -16.03 3.05 4.17
CA SER A 104 -15.35 1.76 4.14
C SER A 104 -13.83 1.91 4.12
N LEU A 105 -13.17 0.95 4.74
CA LEU A 105 -11.72 0.85 4.85
C LEU A 105 -11.24 -0.42 4.15
N GLN A 106 -10.26 -0.28 3.27
CA GLN A 106 -9.54 -1.40 2.67
C GLN A 106 -8.05 -1.31 3.00
N ILE A 107 -7.49 -2.39 3.58
CA ILE A 107 -6.07 -2.49 3.96
C ILE A 107 -5.35 -3.44 3.01
N LEU A 108 -4.45 -2.93 2.17
CA LEU A 108 -3.68 -3.67 1.16
C LEU A 108 -2.20 -3.76 1.59
N MET A 109 -1.50 -4.80 1.12
CA MET A 109 -0.02 -4.94 1.23
C MET A 109 0.55 -4.66 2.62
N LEU A 110 0.01 -5.30 3.66
CA LEU A 110 0.61 -5.29 4.99
C LEU A 110 1.98 -5.97 4.96
N GLU A 111 3.02 -5.32 5.50
CA GLU A 111 4.35 -5.90 5.73
C GLU A 111 4.31 -6.92 6.90
N LYS A 112 3.57 -8.01 6.71
CA LYS A 112 3.30 -9.02 7.75
C LYS A 112 4.55 -9.69 8.30
N THR A 113 5.64 -9.72 7.52
CA THR A 113 6.94 -10.29 7.92
C THR A 113 7.56 -9.57 9.12
N ARG A 114 7.20 -8.30 9.34
CA ARG A 114 7.64 -7.52 10.52
C ARG A 114 7.10 -8.05 11.85
N ALA A 115 5.99 -8.77 11.84
CA ALA A 115 5.44 -9.39 13.05
C ALA A 115 6.33 -10.52 13.60
N VAL A 116 7.20 -11.09 12.76
CA VAL A 116 7.96 -12.31 13.06
C VAL A 116 9.47 -12.15 12.90
N LYS A 117 9.96 -10.94 12.62
CA LYS A 117 11.37 -10.70 12.32
C LYS A 117 11.96 -9.59 13.18
N LYS A 118 13.09 -9.90 13.82
CA LYS A 118 13.94 -8.89 14.45
C LYS A 118 14.68 -8.10 13.39
N ILE A 119 14.55 -6.78 13.47
CA ILE A 119 15.27 -5.84 12.62
C ILE A 119 16.05 -4.92 13.55
N ASP A 120 17.36 -4.82 13.32
CA ASP A 120 18.24 -4.02 14.17
C ASP A 120 17.78 -2.55 14.20
N ASN A 121 17.72 -1.99 15.41
CA ASN A 121 17.28 -0.60 15.67
C ASN A 121 15.85 -0.26 15.24
N GLU A 122 15.01 -1.26 14.93
CA GLU A 122 13.59 -1.09 14.63
C GLU A 122 12.74 -1.93 15.58
N THR A 123 11.43 -1.66 15.60
CA THR A 123 10.48 -2.43 16.42
C THR A 123 9.55 -3.25 15.53
N THR A 124 8.92 -4.27 16.12
CA THR A 124 7.70 -4.83 15.52
C THR A 124 6.53 -3.85 15.66
N PHE A 125 5.31 -4.26 15.29
CA PHE A 125 4.10 -3.45 15.39
C PHE A 125 3.81 -3.01 16.83
N HIS A 126 3.33 -1.77 17.00
CA HIS A 126 3.10 -1.17 18.32
C HIS A 126 2.17 -2.02 19.21
N MET A 127 1.18 -2.69 18.62
CA MET A 127 0.21 -3.50 19.36
C MET A 127 0.86 -4.61 20.20
N MET A 128 1.95 -5.23 19.72
CA MET A 128 2.66 -6.27 20.48
C MET A 128 3.19 -5.72 21.81
N TYR A 129 3.81 -4.54 21.76
CA TYR A 129 4.35 -3.88 22.95
C TYR A 129 3.26 -3.35 23.87
N ARG A 130 2.22 -2.74 23.30
CA ARG A 130 1.05 -2.25 24.02
C ARG A 130 0.39 -3.39 24.80
N MET A 131 0.14 -4.54 24.17
CA MET A 131 -0.43 -5.71 24.84
C MET A 131 0.48 -6.22 25.97
N LEU A 132 1.77 -6.43 25.71
CA LEU A 132 2.69 -7.01 26.71
C LEU A 132 2.82 -6.15 27.98
N CYS A 133 2.82 -4.82 27.81
CA CYS A 133 2.95 -3.87 28.92
C CYS A 133 1.61 -3.49 29.55
N GLY A 134 0.52 -3.52 28.78
CA GLY A 134 -0.78 -2.99 29.20
C GLY A 134 -1.79 -4.00 29.72
N VAL A 135 -1.64 -5.30 29.41
CA VAL A 135 -2.56 -6.32 29.91
C VAL A 135 -2.28 -6.63 31.38
N GLU A 136 -3.32 -6.48 32.21
CA GLU A 136 -3.28 -6.68 33.66
C GLU A 136 -4.39 -7.61 34.17
N GLY A 137 -4.33 -7.97 35.45
CA GLY A 137 -5.40 -8.70 36.14
C GLY A 137 -5.67 -10.11 35.59
N HIS A 138 -6.96 -10.47 35.51
CA HIS A 138 -7.41 -11.79 35.04
C HIS A 138 -6.98 -12.07 33.60
N LEU A 139 -7.09 -11.08 32.72
CA LEU A 139 -6.74 -11.23 31.30
C LEU A 139 -5.26 -11.57 31.13
N ARG A 140 -4.37 -11.03 31.98
CA ARG A 140 -2.92 -11.35 31.92
C ARG A 140 -2.65 -12.83 32.20
N LYS A 141 -3.34 -13.41 33.16
CA LYS A 141 -3.23 -14.84 33.50
C LYS A 141 -3.81 -15.72 32.39
N GLU A 142 -4.95 -15.32 31.85
CA GLU A 142 -5.61 -16.04 30.76
C GLU A 142 -4.77 -16.05 29.46
N LEU A 143 -4.03 -14.98 29.20
CA LEU A 143 -3.08 -14.91 28.07
C LEU A 143 -1.71 -15.55 28.36
N PHE A 144 -1.52 -16.10 29.56
CA PHE A 144 -0.25 -16.64 30.07
C PHE A 144 0.93 -15.66 29.97
N LEU A 145 0.69 -14.39 30.31
CA LEU A 145 1.70 -13.32 30.29
C LEU A 145 2.17 -12.94 31.70
N ASP A 146 1.67 -13.60 32.73
CA ASP A 146 1.97 -13.35 34.15
C ASP A 146 3.44 -13.65 34.52
N ASN A 147 4.01 -14.73 34.00
CA ASN A 147 5.35 -15.21 34.37
C ASN A 147 6.48 -14.73 33.44
N LEU A 148 6.31 -13.61 32.73
CA LEU A 148 7.34 -13.09 31.83
C LEU A 148 8.47 -12.42 32.62
N SER A 149 9.64 -13.07 32.67
CA SER A 149 10.84 -12.54 33.32
C SER A 149 11.51 -11.38 32.56
N GLY A 150 11.02 -11.04 31.37
CA GLY A 150 11.62 -10.04 30.47
C GLY A 150 12.89 -10.54 29.74
N ASN A 151 13.39 -11.73 30.10
CA ASN A 151 14.58 -12.36 29.54
C ASN A 151 14.27 -13.59 28.67
N GLU A 152 12.98 -13.85 28.38
CA GLU A 152 12.63 -14.94 27.45
C GLU A 152 13.23 -14.66 26.07
N ASN A 153 13.87 -15.66 25.46
CA ASN A 153 14.39 -15.50 24.10
C ASN A 153 13.24 -15.66 23.09
N ASN A 154 12.56 -14.56 22.80
CA ASN A 154 11.56 -14.51 21.74
C ASN A 154 12.26 -14.31 20.38
N GLN A 155 12.05 -15.20 19.41
CA GLN A 155 12.70 -15.11 18.09
C GLN A 155 12.15 -13.98 17.21
N PHE A 156 10.90 -13.56 17.44
CA PHE A 156 10.18 -12.62 16.58
C PHE A 156 10.38 -11.16 16.95
N MET A 157 10.60 -10.86 18.23
CA MET A 157 10.68 -9.49 18.71
C MET A 157 11.68 -9.29 19.84
N THR A 158 12.14 -8.05 20.00
CA THR A 158 12.97 -7.62 21.12
C THR A 158 12.12 -6.83 22.11
N TYR A 159 12.21 -7.13 23.40
CA TYR A 159 11.47 -6.44 24.46
C TYR A 159 11.92 -5.00 24.63
N LEU A 160 10.99 -4.12 25.00
CA LEU A 160 11.31 -2.77 25.45
C LEU A 160 12.17 -2.83 26.70
N GLN A 161 13.29 -2.12 26.69
CA GLN A 161 14.22 -2.08 27.83
C GLN A 161 13.97 -0.87 28.73
N LYS A 162 13.65 0.29 28.14
CA LYS A 162 13.45 1.55 28.87
C LYS A 162 12.11 1.54 29.63
N HIS A 163 12.14 1.99 30.89
CA HIS A 163 10.96 2.09 31.73
C HIS A 163 9.90 3.04 31.15
N GLU A 164 10.34 4.20 30.63
CA GLU A 164 9.46 5.19 30.00
C GLU A 164 8.69 4.62 28.80
N ASP A 165 9.37 3.83 27.95
CA ASP A 165 8.73 3.20 26.79
C ASP A 165 7.68 2.17 27.21
N LYS A 166 7.95 1.41 28.30
CA LYS A 166 6.99 0.45 28.86
C LYS A 166 5.74 1.15 29.41
N GLN A 167 5.93 2.22 30.18
CA GLN A 167 4.83 3.01 30.74
C GLN A 167 4.00 3.66 29.63
N ARG A 168 4.65 4.19 28.59
CA ARG A 168 3.99 4.73 27.39
C ARG A 168 3.14 3.65 26.71
N ALA A 169 3.70 2.47 26.49
CA ALA A 169 2.99 1.34 25.88
C ALA A 169 1.77 0.89 26.71
N GLN A 170 1.88 0.89 28.04
CA GLN A 170 0.78 0.57 28.97
C GLN A 170 -0.37 1.59 28.84
N MET A 171 -0.08 2.90 28.87
CA MET A 171 -1.10 3.94 28.69
C MET A 171 -1.75 3.87 27.31
N GLU A 172 -0.94 3.64 26.27
CA GLU A 172 -1.45 3.47 24.90
C GLU A 172 -2.36 2.25 24.77
N PHE A 173 -2.07 1.14 25.46
CA PHE A 173 -2.94 -0.04 25.46
C PHE A 173 -4.33 0.27 26.02
N SER A 174 -4.43 0.97 27.16
CA SER A 174 -5.73 1.40 27.70
C SER A 174 -6.51 2.23 26.68
N LYS A 175 -5.82 3.13 25.97
CA LYS A 175 -6.42 3.93 24.89
C LYS A 175 -6.86 3.07 23.70
N VAL A 176 -6.17 1.98 23.38
CA VAL A 176 -6.60 1.04 22.32
C VAL A 176 -7.91 0.38 22.72
N CYS A 177 -8.01 -0.14 23.95
CA CYS A 177 -9.24 -0.76 24.46
C CYS A 177 -10.41 0.23 24.46
N SER A 178 -10.20 1.47 24.93
CA SER A 178 -11.22 2.52 24.85
C SER A 178 -11.64 2.82 23.40
N SER A 179 -10.67 2.85 22.46
CA SER A 179 -10.96 3.07 21.04
C SER A 179 -11.75 1.92 20.42
N MET A 180 -11.44 0.67 20.79
CA MET A 180 -12.20 -0.52 20.36
C MET A 180 -13.66 -0.45 20.87
N ASN A 181 -13.88 0.01 22.10
CA ASN A 181 -15.23 0.22 22.65
C ASN A 181 -16.02 1.27 21.85
N VAL A 182 -15.39 2.40 21.50
CA VAL A 182 -16.02 3.46 20.67
C VAL A 182 -16.42 2.94 19.29
N LEU A 183 -15.68 1.97 18.75
CA LEU A 183 -15.97 1.33 17.47
C LEU A 183 -17.01 0.19 17.58
N GLY A 184 -17.54 -0.08 18.77
CA GLY A 184 -18.51 -1.16 18.98
C GLY A 184 -17.91 -2.56 18.86
N ILE A 185 -16.61 -2.71 19.18
CA ILE A 185 -15.95 -4.01 19.29
C ILE A 185 -16.19 -4.54 20.70
N SER A 186 -16.86 -5.68 20.81
CA SER A 186 -17.28 -6.23 22.10
C SER A 186 -16.08 -6.70 22.94
N PRO A 187 -16.21 -6.79 24.28
CA PRO A 187 -15.16 -7.36 25.12
C PRO A 187 -14.76 -8.79 24.73
N SER A 188 -15.70 -9.61 24.23
CA SER A 188 -15.39 -10.96 23.74
C SER A 188 -14.56 -10.93 22.45
N GLU A 189 -14.87 -10.03 21.51
CA GLU A 189 -14.08 -9.84 20.29
C GLU A 189 -12.68 -9.31 20.61
N GLN A 190 -12.55 -8.37 21.55
CA GLN A 190 -11.26 -7.86 22.03
C GLN A 190 -10.42 -8.99 22.63
N LYS A 191 -11.04 -9.87 23.41
CA LYS A 191 -10.39 -11.03 24.00
C LYS A 191 -9.86 -12.01 22.94
N VAL A 192 -10.62 -12.25 21.86
CA VAL A 192 -10.16 -13.05 20.72
C VAL A 192 -8.93 -12.41 20.06
N ILE A 193 -8.98 -11.10 19.80
CA ILE A 193 -7.86 -10.34 19.22
C ILE A 193 -6.59 -10.51 20.08
N PHE A 194 -6.70 -10.30 21.40
CA PHE A 194 -5.56 -10.44 22.31
C PHE A 194 -5.07 -11.88 22.47
N SER A 195 -5.98 -12.87 22.38
CA SER A 195 -5.62 -14.30 22.41
C SER A 195 -4.75 -14.68 21.21
N VAL A 196 -5.10 -14.21 20.00
CA VAL A 196 -4.30 -14.46 18.80
C VAL A 196 -2.95 -13.75 18.87
N LEU A 197 -2.89 -12.51 19.34
CA LEU A 197 -1.62 -11.79 19.55
C LEU A 197 -0.70 -12.51 20.55
N ALA A 198 -1.26 -12.94 21.69
CA ALA A 198 -0.52 -13.68 22.70
C ALA A 198 -0.03 -15.03 22.15
N ALA A 199 -0.83 -15.72 21.33
CA ALA A 199 -0.39 -16.93 20.65
C ALA A 199 0.81 -16.69 19.71
N ILE A 200 0.79 -15.62 18.91
CA ILE A 200 1.93 -15.23 18.05
C ILE A 200 3.18 -14.95 18.89
N PHE A 201 3.03 -14.25 20.02
CA PHE A 201 4.12 -14.02 20.95
C PHE A 201 4.69 -15.35 21.49
N HIS A 202 3.84 -16.25 21.98
CA HIS A 202 4.28 -17.56 22.51
C HIS A 202 4.89 -18.46 21.44
N LEU A 203 4.45 -18.38 20.18
CA LEU A 203 5.13 -19.05 19.05
C LEU A 203 6.56 -18.54 18.85
N GLY A 204 6.78 -17.23 19.02
CA GLY A 204 8.12 -16.65 19.01
C GLY A 204 9.01 -17.15 20.15
N CYS A 205 8.44 -17.43 21.33
CA CYS A 205 9.14 -18.07 22.45
C CYS A 205 9.32 -19.59 22.25
N ALA A 206 8.43 -20.24 21.50
CA ALA A 206 8.46 -21.68 21.25
C ALA A 206 9.67 -22.08 20.40
N GLY A 207 9.99 -21.29 19.36
CA GLY A 207 11.11 -21.55 18.46
C GLY A 207 11.05 -22.92 17.78
N VAL A 208 12.12 -23.28 17.09
CA VAL A 208 12.22 -24.55 16.33
C VAL A 208 13.49 -25.30 16.72
N VAL A 209 13.36 -26.61 16.91
CA VAL A 209 14.47 -27.55 17.10
C VAL A 209 14.29 -28.76 16.18
N LYS A 210 15.41 -29.39 15.79
CA LYS A 210 15.37 -30.65 15.03
C LYS A 210 14.78 -31.76 15.90
N ALA A 211 13.80 -32.49 15.38
CA ALA A 211 13.26 -33.65 16.08
C ALA A 211 14.34 -34.76 16.10
N GLY A 212 14.65 -35.31 17.29
CA GLY A 212 15.66 -36.37 17.42
C GLY A 212 15.24 -37.64 16.67
N THR A 213 16.18 -38.23 15.92
CA THR A 213 15.98 -39.51 15.21
C THR A 213 16.03 -40.68 16.19
N SER A 214 14.97 -40.89 16.98
CA SER A 214 14.82 -42.09 17.79
C SER A 214 14.27 -43.24 16.94
N GLY A 215 15.15 -43.94 16.21
CA GLY A 215 15.11 -45.38 15.99
C GLY A 215 13.86 -46.09 15.43
N SER A 216 12.93 -45.45 14.72
CA SER A 216 11.82 -46.17 14.07
C SER A 216 11.41 -45.51 12.76
N GLY A 217 11.44 -46.30 11.67
CA GLY A 217 11.21 -45.90 10.27
C GLY A 217 9.78 -45.49 9.92
N SER A 218 9.14 -44.67 10.75
CA SER A 218 7.86 -44.04 10.42
C SER A 218 8.10 -42.79 9.58
N SER A 219 7.78 -42.87 8.29
CA SER A 219 7.88 -41.78 7.30
C SER A 219 6.92 -40.61 7.53
N ASN A 220 6.26 -40.54 8.70
CA ASN A 220 5.14 -39.63 8.95
C ASN A 220 5.34 -38.66 10.13
N ARG A 221 6.52 -38.64 10.77
CA ARG A 221 6.84 -37.64 11.81
C ARG A 221 7.49 -36.39 11.19
N PRO A 222 7.09 -35.18 11.61
CA PRO A 222 7.71 -33.96 11.13
C PRO A 222 9.19 -33.93 11.52
N ALA A 223 10.04 -33.48 10.60
CA ALA A 223 11.48 -33.41 10.82
C ALA A 223 11.86 -32.38 11.91
N ALA A 224 10.97 -31.41 12.18
CA ALA A 224 11.15 -30.38 13.18
C ALA A 224 10.02 -30.39 14.21
N GLN A 225 10.33 -29.88 15.40
CA GLN A 225 9.39 -29.69 16.50
C GLN A 225 9.67 -28.37 17.21
N PHE A 226 8.76 -27.94 18.09
CA PHE A 226 8.97 -26.74 18.90
C PHE A 226 10.13 -26.94 19.89
N ALA A 227 11.00 -25.93 20.02
CA ALA A 227 12.12 -25.98 20.95
C ALA A 227 11.66 -25.89 22.42
N SER A 228 10.62 -25.10 22.68
CA SER A 228 9.94 -25.01 23.97
C SER A 228 8.51 -25.55 23.86
N PRO A 229 8.27 -26.81 24.27
CA PRO A 229 6.93 -27.40 24.29
C PRO A 229 5.95 -26.63 25.16
N ALA A 230 6.42 -26.06 26.29
CA ALA A 230 5.58 -25.27 27.18
C ALA A 230 5.05 -24.00 26.51
N ALA A 231 5.89 -23.28 25.75
CA ALA A 231 5.44 -22.10 25.00
C ALA A 231 4.50 -22.48 23.85
N ALA A 232 4.78 -23.58 23.14
CA ALA A 232 3.89 -24.10 22.11
C ALA A 232 2.51 -24.50 22.67
N GLN A 233 2.48 -25.09 23.86
CA GLN A 233 1.23 -25.48 24.52
C GLN A 233 0.40 -24.26 24.95
N ARG A 234 1.04 -23.19 25.43
CA ARG A 234 0.36 -21.91 25.69
C ARG A 234 -0.25 -21.34 24.41
N ALA A 235 0.53 -21.30 23.31
CA ALA A 235 0.02 -20.83 22.01
C ALA A 235 -1.16 -21.67 21.52
N ALA A 236 -1.06 -23.00 21.58
CA ALA A 236 -2.12 -23.92 21.18
C ALA A 236 -3.40 -23.73 22.00
N HIS A 237 -3.27 -23.62 23.33
CA HIS A 237 -4.40 -23.35 24.20
C HIS A 237 -5.10 -22.03 23.86
N LEU A 238 -4.34 -20.97 23.60
CA LEU A 238 -4.91 -19.67 23.22
C LEU A 238 -5.71 -19.74 21.92
N LEU A 239 -5.18 -20.47 20.93
CA LEU A 239 -5.81 -20.68 19.62
C LEU A 239 -6.95 -21.71 19.64
N GLY A 240 -7.15 -22.44 20.73
CA GLY A 240 -8.16 -23.50 20.82
C GLY A 240 -7.81 -24.75 19.99
N THR A 241 -6.53 -25.12 19.94
CA THR A 241 -6.02 -26.35 19.30
C THR A 241 -5.08 -27.08 20.27
N THR A 242 -4.67 -28.31 19.93
CA THR A 242 -3.64 -29.03 20.69
C THR A 242 -2.23 -28.69 20.19
N ALA A 243 -1.21 -28.84 21.05
CA ALA A 243 0.17 -28.59 20.65
C ALA A 243 0.63 -29.53 19.51
N GLU A 244 0.08 -30.74 19.45
CA GLU A 244 0.35 -31.72 18.39
C GLU A 244 -0.26 -31.30 17.06
N GLU A 245 -1.51 -30.86 17.05
CA GLU A 245 -2.18 -30.32 15.86
C GLU A 245 -1.50 -29.06 15.36
N LEU A 246 -1.12 -28.15 16.26
CA LEU A 246 -0.37 -26.95 15.93
C LEU A 246 1.00 -27.30 15.33
N GLY A 247 1.72 -28.26 15.92
CA GLY A 247 2.97 -28.77 15.39
C GLY A 247 2.79 -29.39 14.00
N ARG A 248 1.69 -30.12 13.78
CA ARG A 248 1.35 -30.68 12.46
C ARG A 248 1.02 -29.57 11.45
N ALA A 249 0.25 -28.57 11.84
CA ALA A 249 -0.14 -27.44 10.98
C ALA A 249 1.07 -26.62 10.51
N VAL A 250 2.12 -26.51 11.35
CA VAL A 250 3.35 -25.78 11.03
C VAL A 250 4.40 -26.65 10.35
N PHE A 251 4.65 -27.87 10.82
CA PHE A 251 5.82 -28.68 10.40
C PHE A 251 5.49 -29.90 9.53
N ALA A 252 4.22 -30.32 9.38
CA ALA A 252 3.89 -31.50 8.58
C ALA A 252 3.84 -31.23 7.07
N ALA A 253 3.95 -29.97 6.66
CA ALA A 253 4.08 -29.59 5.25
C ALA A 253 5.51 -29.87 4.74
N GLY A 254 5.87 -31.15 4.60
CA GLY A 254 6.96 -31.53 3.70
C GLY A 254 6.59 -31.21 2.25
N PRO A 255 7.56 -31.03 1.33
CA PRO A 255 7.27 -30.69 -0.06
C PRO A 255 6.43 -31.80 -0.71
N ARG A 256 5.11 -31.55 -0.88
CA ARG A 256 4.30 -32.35 -1.78
C ARG A 256 4.70 -31.97 -3.19
N THR A 257 5.41 -32.85 -3.88
CA THR A 257 5.65 -32.74 -5.32
C THR A 257 4.30 -32.54 -6.02
N PRO A 258 4.16 -31.59 -6.96
CA PRO A 258 2.98 -31.55 -7.81
C PRO A 258 2.86 -32.88 -8.55
N PRO A 259 1.64 -33.42 -8.77
CA PRO A 259 1.47 -34.60 -9.61
C PRO A 259 2.00 -34.25 -11.01
N SER A 260 3.03 -34.96 -11.45
CA SER A 260 3.51 -34.89 -12.82
C SER A 260 2.38 -35.27 -13.78
N PRO A 261 2.13 -34.50 -14.85
CA PRO A 261 1.20 -34.92 -15.88
C PRO A 261 1.84 -36.04 -16.74
N THR A 262 1.51 -37.30 -16.44
CA THR A 262 1.52 -38.51 -17.33
C THR A 262 2.80 -38.91 -18.10
N PRO A 263 2.95 -40.22 -18.45
CA PRO A 263 4.24 -40.87 -18.68
C PRO A 263 4.69 -40.80 -20.14
N GLY A 264 5.97 -40.56 -20.37
CA GLY A 264 6.54 -40.60 -21.71
C GLY A 264 8.00 -40.14 -21.79
N SER A 265 8.91 -40.87 -21.15
CA SER A 265 10.30 -41.16 -21.56
C SER A 265 11.18 -41.38 -20.33
N ASP A 266 11.49 -42.65 -20.08
CA ASP A 266 12.62 -43.04 -19.26
C ASP A 266 13.91 -42.63 -19.97
N HIS A 267 14.84 -42.01 -19.23
CA HIS A 267 16.19 -42.54 -18.94
C HIS A 267 17.06 -41.43 -18.28
N HIS A 268 17.63 -41.75 -17.11
CA HIS A 268 18.68 -41.00 -16.37
C HIS A 268 18.32 -39.86 -15.39
N HIS A 269 17.41 -40.09 -14.44
CA HIS A 269 17.37 -39.28 -13.20
C HIS A 269 17.21 -40.17 -11.95
N HIS A 270 18.29 -40.82 -11.51
CA HIS A 270 18.24 -41.68 -10.31
C HIS A 270 19.22 -41.34 -9.17
N HIS A 271 19.78 -40.12 -9.10
CA HIS A 271 20.85 -39.83 -8.12
C HIS A 271 20.72 -38.58 -7.21
N LEU A 272 19.56 -37.96 -7.00
CA LEU A 272 19.44 -36.82 -6.05
C LEU A 272 18.35 -36.94 -4.96
N HIS A 273 17.69 -38.09 -4.80
CA HIS A 273 16.58 -38.25 -3.84
C HIS A 273 16.97 -38.51 -2.37
N ARG A 274 18.23 -38.30 -1.96
CA ARG A 274 18.65 -38.52 -0.56
C ARG A 274 18.57 -37.27 0.34
N ASN A 275 18.24 -36.09 -0.20
CA ASN A 275 18.30 -34.81 0.54
C ASN A 275 16.94 -34.19 0.95
N GLY A 276 15.81 -34.86 0.72
CA GLY A 276 14.48 -34.31 1.03
C GLY A 276 14.24 -34.02 2.52
N ALA A 277 14.79 -34.85 3.42
CA ALA A 277 14.66 -34.65 4.87
C ALA A 277 15.55 -33.52 5.41
N ALA A 278 16.75 -33.33 4.85
CA ALA A 278 17.66 -32.24 5.21
C ALA A 278 17.12 -30.88 4.75
N ALA A 279 16.59 -30.79 3.53
CA ALA A 279 15.94 -29.58 3.02
C ALA A 279 14.66 -29.20 3.80
N ALA A 280 13.89 -30.18 4.29
CA ALA A 280 12.73 -29.93 5.14
C ALA A 280 13.10 -29.40 6.55
N LEU A 281 14.29 -29.73 7.06
CA LEU A 281 14.78 -29.26 8.36
C LEU A 281 15.23 -27.79 8.32
N ASP A 282 15.93 -27.39 7.27
CA ASP A 282 16.39 -26.01 7.11
C ASP A 282 15.23 -25.04 6.83
N ALA A 283 14.10 -25.54 6.31
CA ALA A 283 12.88 -24.78 6.06
C ALA A 283 11.94 -24.64 7.28
N ALA A 284 12.21 -25.32 8.40
CA ALA A 284 11.30 -25.35 9.54
C ALA A 284 11.17 -24.02 10.31
N PRO A 285 12.26 -23.25 10.56
CA PRO A 285 12.15 -21.89 11.09
C PRO A 285 11.31 -20.98 10.18
N ASP A 286 11.50 -21.11 8.86
CA ASP A 286 10.78 -20.33 7.85
C ASP A 286 9.29 -20.68 7.82
N ALA A 287 8.94 -21.94 8.06
CA ALA A 287 7.56 -22.39 8.22
C ALA A 287 6.88 -21.76 9.45
N LEU A 288 7.59 -21.69 10.57
CA LEU A 288 7.09 -21.03 11.78
C LEU A 288 6.91 -19.52 11.57
N GLU A 289 7.90 -18.84 10.98
CA GLU A 289 7.80 -17.42 10.59
C GLU A 289 6.61 -17.18 9.66
N ALA A 290 6.46 -18.00 8.62
CA ALA A 290 5.36 -17.85 7.65
C ALA A 290 3.99 -18.11 8.26
N PHE A 291 3.87 -19.08 9.17
CA PHE A 291 2.63 -19.35 9.91
C PHE A 291 2.23 -18.16 10.78
N ALA A 292 3.15 -17.68 11.62
CA ALA A 292 2.89 -16.58 12.55
C ALA A 292 2.66 -15.25 11.83
N ALA A 293 3.37 -14.96 10.75
CA ALA A 293 3.13 -13.79 9.91
C ALA A 293 1.75 -13.85 9.24
N SER A 294 1.31 -15.04 8.81
CA SER A 294 -0.03 -15.23 8.26
C SER A 294 -1.12 -15.05 9.32
N MET A 295 -0.93 -15.58 10.53
CA MET A 295 -1.84 -15.33 11.65
C MET A 295 -1.97 -13.84 11.95
N TYR A 296 -0.85 -13.10 11.96
CA TYR A 296 -0.89 -11.65 12.14
C TYR A 296 -1.67 -10.95 11.02
N ALA A 297 -1.47 -11.35 9.77
CA ALA A 297 -2.20 -10.78 8.64
C ALA A 297 -3.72 -11.03 8.73
N GLU A 298 -4.13 -12.23 9.11
CA GLU A 298 -5.56 -12.54 9.30
C GLU A 298 -6.16 -11.81 10.50
N LEU A 299 -5.38 -11.59 11.56
CA LEU A 299 -5.80 -10.73 12.66
C LEU A 299 -6.04 -9.27 12.22
N VAL A 300 -5.13 -8.70 11.42
CA VAL A 300 -5.33 -7.33 10.88
C VAL A 300 -6.55 -7.26 9.97
N ASN A 301 -6.79 -8.30 9.14
CA ASN A 301 -8.02 -8.41 8.35
C ASN A 301 -9.28 -8.44 9.25
N CYS A 302 -9.23 -9.17 10.36
CA CYS A 302 -10.31 -9.22 11.34
C CYS A 302 -10.57 -7.85 11.99
N VAL A 303 -9.51 -7.12 12.37
CA VAL A 303 -9.64 -5.76 12.89
C VAL A 303 -10.27 -4.83 11.85
N ALA A 304 -9.84 -4.91 10.58
CA ALA A 304 -10.44 -4.14 9.50
C ALA A 304 -11.92 -4.48 9.28
N HIS A 305 -12.31 -5.75 9.44
CA HIS A 305 -13.69 -6.20 9.35
C HIS A 305 -14.56 -5.55 10.43
N LEU A 306 -14.10 -5.60 11.67
CA LEU A 306 -14.80 -5.01 12.82
C LEU A 306 -14.93 -3.49 12.69
N VAL A 307 -13.87 -2.82 12.21
CA VAL A 307 -13.92 -1.39 11.86
C VAL A 307 -14.99 -1.15 10.80
N ASN A 308 -14.98 -1.90 9.69
CA ASN A 308 -15.98 -1.75 8.62
C ASN A 308 -17.40 -2.02 9.08
N ARG A 309 -17.61 -2.99 9.98
CA ARG A 309 -18.92 -3.23 10.61
C ARG A 309 -19.43 -1.97 11.32
N SER A 310 -18.53 -1.23 11.97
CA SER A 310 -18.88 0.03 12.62
C SER A 310 -19.19 1.15 11.61
N LEU A 311 -18.59 1.14 10.42
CA LEU A 311 -18.73 2.20 9.40
C LEU A 311 -19.86 1.96 8.40
N ALA A 312 -20.36 0.72 8.33
CA ALA A 312 -21.40 0.32 7.39
C ALA A 312 -22.77 0.86 7.81
N ALA A 313 -23.53 1.33 6.81
CA ALA A 313 -24.93 1.70 6.96
C ALA A 313 -25.71 1.24 5.71
N PRO A 314 -26.94 0.72 5.87
CA PRO A 314 -27.78 0.25 4.77
C PRO A 314 -28.44 1.42 4.04
N THR A 315 -27.65 2.38 3.58
CA THR A 315 -28.13 3.60 2.92
C THR A 315 -27.67 3.63 1.46
N TYR A 316 -28.54 4.11 0.57
CA TYR A 316 -28.19 4.27 -0.84
C TYR A 316 -27.16 5.38 -1.03
N THR A 317 -26.14 5.12 -1.85
CA THR A 317 -25.02 6.05 -2.08
C THR A 317 -24.91 6.36 -3.57
N VAL A 318 -24.56 7.60 -3.92
CA VAL A 318 -24.57 8.11 -5.31
C VAL A 318 -23.16 8.35 -5.83
N SER A 319 -22.28 8.88 -4.99
CA SER A 319 -20.88 9.17 -5.31
C SER A 319 -19.98 8.92 -4.11
N SER A 320 -18.68 8.89 -4.34
CA SER A 320 -17.67 8.59 -3.33
C SER A 320 -16.42 9.48 -3.45
N ILE A 321 -15.76 9.70 -2.32
CA ILE A 321 -14.41 10.26 -2.27
C ILE A 321 -13.48 9.20 -1.70
N LEU A 322 -12.54 8.72 -2.51
CA LEU A 322 -11.51 7.78 -2.08
C LEU A 322 -10.29 8.55 -1.57
N LEU A 323 -9.84 8.26 -0.36
CA LEU A 323 -8.59 8.78 0.18
C LEU A 323 -7.59 7.63 0.29
N VAL A 324 -6.41 7.79 -0.31
CA VAL A 324 -5.38 6.73 -0.37
C VAL A 324 -4.11 7.16 0.32
N ASP A 325 -3.79 6.49 1.42
CA ASP A 325 -2.52 6.64 2.15
C ASP A 325 -1.69 5.37 2.02
N THR A 326 -0.39 5.56 1.82
CA THR A 326 0.54 4.49 1.45
C THR A 326 1.81 4.57 2.29
N PRO A 327 2.51 3.43 2.52
CA PRO A 327 3.85 3.47 3.08
C PRO A 327 4.73 4.39 2.24
N GLY A 328 5.44 5.30 2.90
CA GLY A 328 6.27 6.27 2.20
C GLY A 328 7.44 5.63 1.47
N PHE A 329 8.04 6.39 0.54
CA PHE A 329 9.27 5.96 -0.11
C PHE A 329 10.38 5.70 0.93
N GLN A 330 10.99 4.52 0.88
CA GLN A 330 12.01 4.02 1.79
C GLN A 330 13.42 4.23 1.20
N ASN A 331 14.29 4.91 1.95
CA ASN A 331 15.72 4.99 1.63
C ASN A 331 16.54 4.99 2.94
N PRO A 332 16.71 3.81 3.57
CA PRO A 332 17.35 3.69 4.88
C PRO A 332 18.81 4.20 4.92
N ALA A 333 19.51 4.17 3.77
CA ALA A 333 20.88 4.68 3.66
C ALA A 333 20.97 6.18 4.02
N THR A 334 19.91 6.95 3.72
CA THR A 334 19.85 8.38 4.07
C THR A 334 19.72 8.64 5.57
N CYS A 335 19.41 7.62 6.35
CA CYS A 335 19.34 7.66 7.81
C CYS A 335 20.47 6.82 8.46
N GLY A 336 21.54 6.52 7.71
CA GLY A 336 22.76 5.89 8.24
C GLY A 336 22.83 4.37 8.12
N ARG A 337 21.80 3.68 7.60
CA ARG A 337 21.81 2.21 7.45
C ARG A 337 22.56 1.77 6.20
N GLN A 338 23.71 1.11 6.39
CA GLN A 338 24.60 0.70 5.28
C GLN A 338 24.27 -0.68 4.65
N VAL A 339 23.42 -1.49 5.29
CA VAL A 339 23.12 -2.88 4.86
C VAL A 339 22.34 -2.93 3.53
N GLY A 340 21.77 -1.80 3.08
CA GLY A 340 20.87 -1.73 1.94
C GLY A 340 19.41 -1.95 2.33
N ALA A 341 18.50 -1.45 1.49
CA ALA A 341 17.06 -1.65 1.59
C ALA A 341 16.67 -3.10 1.27
N SER A 342 15.59 -3.56 1.88
CA SER A 342 15.07 -4.93 1.76
C SER A 342 14.08 -5.11 0.61
N PHE A 343 13.62 -6.34 0.38
CA PHE A 343 12.55 -6.62 -0.58
C PHE A 343 11.23 -5.90 -0.22
N GLU A 344 10.87 -5.84 1.06
CA GLU A 344 9.67 -5.11 1.50
C GLU A 344 9.79 -3.60 1.23
N ASP A 345 10.99 -3.04 1.37
CA ASP A 345 11.26 -1.65 0.99
C ASP A 345 11.14 -1.45 -0.53
N LEU A 346 11.56 -2.43 -1.33
CA LEU A 346 11.34 -2.42 -2.78
C LEU A 346 9.84 -2.41 -3.11
N CYS A 347 9.03 -3.23 -2.44
CA CYS A 347 7.58 -3.26 -2.64
C CYS A 347 6.94 -1.89 -2.37
N HIS A 348 7.34 -1.22 -1.29
CA HIS A 348 6.89 0.15 -0.98
C HIS A 348 7.37 1.16 -2.04
N ASN A 349 8.63 1.10 -2.45
CA ASN A 349 9.19 2.00 -3.45
C ASN A 349 8.57 1.79 -4.83
N TYR A 350 8.30 0.54 -5.22
CA TYR A 350 7.60 0.20 -6.44
C TYR A 350 6.17 0.76 -6.47
N LEU A 351 5.42 0.67 -5.36
CA LEU A 351 4.12 1.36 -5.24
C LEU A 351 4.25 2.87 -5.46
N GLN A 352 5.25 3.51 -4.84
CA GLN A 352 5.48 4.96 -5.02
C GLN A 352 5.83 5.31 -6.47
N GLU A 353 6.65 4.51 -7.16
CA GLU A 353 6.96 4.71 -8.59
C GLU A 353 5.72 4.55 -9.48
N ARG A 354 4.85 3.57 -9.19
CA ARG A 354 3.58 3.39 -9.91
C ARG A 354 2.62 4.56 -9.71
N LEU A 355 2.57 5.11 -8.50
CA LEU A 355 1.79 6.34 -8.22
C LEU A 355 2.41 7.57 -8.88
N GLN A 356 3.74 7.67 -8.95
CA GLN A 356 4.43 8.75 -9.68
C GLN A 356 4.18 8.65 -11.18
N LEU A 357 4.15 7.44 -11.75
CA LEU A 357 3.77 7.22 -13.15
C LEU A 357 2.31 7.61 -13.40
N LEU A 358 1.40 7.32 -12.46
CA LEU A 358 0.01 7.79 -12.54
C LEU A 358 -0.06 9.33 -12.48
N PHE A 359 0.71 9.98 -11.59
CA PHE A 359 0.81 11.43 -11.54
C PHE A 359 1.29 12.01 -12.86
N HIS A 360 2.36 11.45 -13.44
CA HIS A 360 2.91 11.84 -14.73
C HIS A 360 1.85 11.74 -15.83
N HIS A 361 1.17 10.59 -15.94
CA HIS A 361 0.14 10.40 -16.94
C HIS A 361 -1.03 11.38 -16.75
N THR A 362 -1.52 11.57 -15.53
CA THR A 362 -2.68 12.42 -15.25
C THR A 362 -2.40 13.91 -15.43
N ASN A 363 -1.21 14.39 -15.07
CA ASN A 363 -0.91 15.82 -15.02
C ASN A 363 -0.04 16.32 -16.17
N LEU A 364 0.65 15.43 -16.89
CA LEU A 364 1.55 15.82 -17.99
C LEU A 364 1.10 15.24 -19.33
N VAL A 365 0.78 13.94 -19.39
CA VAL A 365 0.43 13.26 -20.65
C VAL A 365 -1.02 13.55 -21.05
N ALA A 366 -1.99 13.21 -20.21
CA ALA A 366 -3.42 13.34 -20.53
C ALA A 366 -3.87 14.78 -20.88
N PRO A 367 -3.35 15.86 -20.26
CA PRO A 367 -3.65 17.21 -20.72
C PRO A 367 -3.13 17.48 -22.13
N ARG A 368 -1.91 17.04 -22.46
CA ARG A 368 -1.31 17.20 -23.80
C ARG A 368 -2.09 16.43 -24.85
N ASP A 369 -2.43 15.17 -24.57
CA ASP A 369 -3.25 14.36 -25.47
C ASP A 369 -4.61 15.02 -25.74
N ARG A 370 -5.22 15.64 -24.71
CA ARG A 370 -6.45 16.42 -24.90
C ARG A 370 -6.25 17.61 -25.83
N TYR A 371 -5.18 18.39 -25.65
CA TYR A 371 -4.90 19.54 -26.51
C TYR A 371 -4.72 19.12 -27.97
N MET A 372 -4.01 18.01 -28.20
CA MET A 372 -3.88 17.42 -29.54
C MET A 372 -5.23 16.95 -30.11
N GLN A 373 -6.05 16.26 -29.30
CA GLN A 373 -7.38 15.81 -29.72
C GLN A 373 -8.34 16.95 -30.03
N GLU A 374 -8.18 18.11 -29.40
CA GLU A 374 -9.02 19.29 -29.59
C GLU A 374 -8.47 20.29 -30.62
N ASN A 375 -7.35 19.97 -31.28
CA ASN A 375 -6.62 20.89 -32.16
C ASN A 375 -6.30 22.24 -31.49
N ILE A 376 -5.82 22.19 -30.25
CA ILE A 376 -5.38 23.35 -29.49
C ILE A 376 -3.85 23.46 -29.58
N ASP A 377 -3.37 24.44 -30.33
CA ASP A 377 -1.94 24.73 -30.43
C ASP A 377 -1.43 25.39 -29.15
N ILE A 378 -0.46 24.74 -28.51
CA ILE A 378 0.31 25.29 -27.39
C ILE A 378 1.73 25.51 -27.90
N VAL A 379 2.26 26.72 -27.64
CA VAL A 379 3.65 27.04 -27.93
C VAL A 379 4.52 26.24 -26.96
N TYR A 380 5.07 25.13 -27.44
CA TYR A 380 6.06 24.34 -26.72
C TYR A 380 7.46 24.83 -27.09
N ASP A 381 8.35 24.91 -26.11
CA ASP A 381 9.78 25.02 -26.39
C ASP A 381 10.27 23.61 -26.75
N GLU A 382 10.56 23.36 -28.04
CA GLU A 382 10.90 22.03 -28.55
C GLU A 382 12.10 21.40 -27.83
N ASN A 383 13.03 22.24 -27.35
CA ASN A 383 14.21 21.81 -26.59
C ASN A 383 13.86 21.18 -25.23
N GLU A 384 12.70 21.51 -24.64
CA GLU A 384 12.33 21.04 -23.30
C GLU A 384 11.73 19.62 -23.31
N ASN A 385 11.15 19.18 -24.41
CA ASN A 385 10.55 17.84 -24.54
C ASN A 385 11.59 16.72 -24.59
N GLU A 386 12.77 16.96 -25.18
CA GLU A 386 13.87 15.99 -25.17
C GLU A 386 14.46 15.80 -23.75
N THR A 387 14.33 16.80 -22.88
CA THR A 387 14.78 16.75 -21.47
C THR A 387 13.73 16.22 -20.49
N LEU A 388 12.51 15.91 -20.92
CA LEU A 388 11.43 15.50 -20.01
C LEU A 388 11.65 14.05 -19.56
N ILE A 389 12.25 13.91 -18.37
CA ILE A 389 12.58 12.59 -17.82
C ILE A 389 11.28 11.85 -17.45
N ASN A 390 11.05 10.70 -18.08
CA ASN A 390 9.84 9.90 -17.93
C ASN A 390 10.03 8.82 -16.85
N PRO A 391 9.05 8.58 -15.92
CA PRO A 391 9.08 7.45 -14.99
C PRO A 391 8.94 6.06 -15.64
N THR A 392 8.39 5.96 -16.86
CA THR A 392 8.06 4.69 -17.53
C THR A 392 9.22 3.69 -17.64
N PRO A 393 10.45 4.06 -18.05
CA PRO A 393 11.55 3.11 -18.17
C PRO A 393 11.88 2.40 -16.86
N LEU A 394 11.83 3.13 -15.74
CA LEU A 394 12.08 2.56 -14.42
C LEU A 394 10.95 1.64 -13.98
N VAL A 395 9.68 2.00 -14.23
CA VAL A 395 8.56 1.11 -13.94
C VAL A 395 8.66 -0.17 -14.76
N ASN A 396 9.00 -0.06 -16.05
CA ASN A 396 9.23 -1.22 -16.92
C ASN A 396 10.39 -2.09 -16.45
N LEU A 397 11.48 -1.52 -15.94
CA LEU A 397 12.56 -2.28 -15.28
C LEU A 397 12.02 -3.16 -14.14
N LEU A 398 11.01 -2.69 -13.40
CA LEU A 398 10.46 -3.39 -12.24
C LEU A 398 9.39 -4.42 -12.61
N ASP A 399 8.47 -4.10 -13.53
CA ASP A 399 7.21 -4.85 -13.71
C ASP A 399 6.88 -5.31 -15.13
N LYS A 400 7.74 -5.01 -16.13
CA LYS A 400 7.49 -5.34 -17.54
C LYS A 400 7.21 -6.83 -17.71
N GLN A 401 6.05 -7.12 -18.29
CA GLN A 401 5.68 -8.47 -18.72
C GLN A 401 6.35 -8.77 -20.06
N ALA A 402 6.80 -10.02 -20.26
CA ALA A 402 7.21 -10.48 -21.59
C ALA A 402 6.00 -10.42 -22.54
N GLN A 403 6.20 -9.88 -23.73
CA GLN A 403 5.15 -9.84 -24.75
C GLN A 403 5.23 -11.13 -25.58
N ASN A 404 4.19 -11.97 -25.50
CA ASN A 404 4.13 -13.23 -26.28
C ASN A 404 3.76 -13.01 -27.76
N THR A 405 3.61 -11.76 -28.21
CA THR A 405 3.15 -11.44 -29.57
C THR A 405 4.35 -11.25 -30.49
N VAL A 406 4.78 -12.34 -31.14
CA VAL A 406 5.79 -12.30 -32.20
C VAL A 406 5.15 -11.71 -33.46
N ILE A 407 5.25 -10.38 -33.63
CA ILE A 407 5.14 -9.77 -34.95
C ILE A 407 6.56 -9.74 -35.51
N ARG A 408 6.75 -10.20 -36.75
CA ARG A 408 8.05 -10.32 -37.44
C ARG A 408 8.92 -9.07 -37.22
N THR A 409 9.90 -9.15 -36.33
CA THR A 409 10.84 -8.05 -36.01
C THR A 409 12.27 -8.59 -35.85
N SER A 410 13.25 -7.70 -35.79
CA SER A 410 14.68 -8.03 -35.80
C SER A 410 15.11 -8.80 -34.53
N GLN A 411 16.31 -9.41 -34.54
CA GLN A 411 16.84 -10.11 -33.35
C GLN A 411 16.96 -9.19 -32.11
N MET A 412 17.20 -7.89 -32.32
CA MET A 412 17.23 -6.90 -31.23
C MET A 412 15.83 -6.65 -30.66
N ASP A 413 14.81 -6.53 -31.51
CA ASP A 413 13.42 -6.34 -31.09
C ASP A 413 12.88 -7.56 -30.33
N LEU A 414 13.30 -8.77 -30.73
CA LEU A 414 12.98 -10.02 -30.03
C LEU A 414 13.57 -10.04 -28.61
N HIS A 415 14.83 -9.63 -28.46
CA HIS A 415 15.50 -9.58 -27.15
C HIS A 415 14.87 -8.52 -26.23
N GLU A 416 14.40 -7.40 -26.79
CA GLU A 416 13.71 -6.37 -26.02
C GLU A 416 12.27 -6.76 -25.66
N ALA A 417 11.57 -7.47 -26.54
CA ALA A 417 10.21 -7.98 -26.30
C ALA A 417 10.16 -9.10 -25.25
N ASP A 418 11.20 -9.93 -25.18
CA ASP A 418 11.31 -11.02 -24.19
C ASP A 418 11.89 -10.55 -22.84
N ARG A 419 12.42 -9.32 -22.77
CA ARG A 419 12.99 -8.77 -21.53
C ARG A 419 11.91 -8.58 -20.45
N ARG A 420 12.08 -9.28 -19.33
CA ARG A 420 11.18 -9.28 -18.18
C ARG A 420 11.65 -8.33 -17.09
N GLY A 421 10.70 -7.66 -16.45
CA GLY A 421 10.96 -6.81 -15.28
C GLY A 421 11.44 -7.61 -14.07
N LEU A 422 12.08 -6.92 -13.13
CA LEU A 422 12.68 -7.47 -11.92
C LEU A 422 11.74 -8.41 -11.15
N LEU A 423 10.48 -8.03 -10.94
CA LEU A 423 9.50 -8.86 -10.21
C LEU A 423 9.20 -10.18 -10.92
N TRP A 424 9.25 -10.20 -12.26
CA TRP A 424 9.07 -11.40 -13.07
C TRP A 424 10.30 -12.29 -13.08
N LEU A 425 11.49 -11.68 -13.18
CA LEU A 425 12.76 -12.42 -13.05
C LEU A 425 12.85 -13.08 -11.68
N LEU A 426 12.46 -12.38 -10.62
CA LEU A 426 12.46 -12.90 -9.26
C LEU A 426 11.45 -14.05 -9.08
N ASP A 427 10.26 -13.96 -9.68
CA ASP A 427 9.27 -15.05 -9.67
C ASP A 427 9.81 -16.33 -10.34
N GLU A 428 10.46 -16.18 -11.50
CA GLU A 428 11.02 -17.33 -12.23
C GLU A 428 12.18 -17.98 -11.50
N GLU A 429 13.10 -17.15 -10.98
CA GLU A 429 14.25 -17.62 -10.24
C GLU A 429 13.84 -18.28 -8.91
N ALA A 430 12.78 -17.78 -8.26
CA ALA A 430 12.26 -18.35 -7.02
C ALA A 430 11.73 -19.79 -7.19
N ILE A 431 11.28 -20.16 -8.38
CA ILE A 431 10.75 -21.50 -8.68
C ILE A 431 11.87 -22.49 -9.05
N TYR A 432 13.02 -21.99 -9.51
CA TYR A 432 14.11 -22.84 -9.99
C TYR A 432 14.83 -23.56 -8.83
N PRO A 433 14.95 -24.91 -8.84
CA PRO A 433 15.67 -25.64 -7.80
C PRO A 433 17.16 -25.28 -7.76
N GLY A 434 17.68 -24.99 -6.57
CA GLY A 434 19.08 -24.65 -6.38
C GLY A 434 19.46 -23.20 -6.69
N SER A 435 18.49 -22.34 -7.02
CA SER A 435 18.73 -20.89 -7.17
C SER A 435 19.10 -20.22 -5.84
N SER A 436 19.96 -19.22 -5.93
CA SER A 436 20.43 -18.41 -4.80
C SER A 436 20.30 -16.92 -5.11
N ASP A 437 20.40 -16.06 -4.10
CA ASP A 437 20.29 -14.62 -4.31
C ASP A 437 21.41 -14.11 -5.23
N GLU A 438 22.57 -14.77 -5.24
CA GLU A 438 23.67 -14.53 -6.18
C GLU A 438 23.25 -14.86 -7.63
N SER A 439 22.65 -16.04 -7.88
CA SER A 439 22.20 -16.43 -9.24
C SER A 439 21.13 -15.48 -9.77
N PHE A 440 20.24 -15.00 -8.88
CA PHE A 440 19.28 -13.95 -9.21
C PHE A 440 19.96 -12.66 -9.66
N ILE A 441 20.96 -12.17 -8.92
CA ILE A 441 21.70 -10.95 -9.26
C ILE A 441 22.45 -11.10 -10.58
N GLU A 442 23.11 -12.23 -10.80
CA GLU A 442 23.77 -12.52 -12.08
C GLU A 442 22.77 -12.48 -13.24
N ARG A 443 21.62 -13.13 -13.09
CA ARG A 443 20.55 -13.12 -14.09
C ARG A 443 19.99 -11.71 -14.33
N LEU A 444 19.81 -10.92 -13.28
CA LEU A 444 19.34 -9.54 -13.36
C LEU A 444 20.28 -8.68 -14.23
N PHE A 445 21.59 -8.78 -14.00
CA PHE A 445 22.59 -8.02 -14.78
C PHE A 445 22.89 -8.62 -16.15
N THR A 446 22.56 -9.89 -16.41
CA THR A 446 22.51 -10.40 -17.79
C THR A 446 21.42 -9.71 -18.61
N HIS A 447 20.27 -9.38 -18.01
CA HIS A 447 19.18 -8.68 -18.69
C HIS A 447 19.37 -7.15 -18.79
N TYR A 448 19.97 -6.54 -17.76
CA TYR A 448 20.01 -5.08 -17.55
C TYR A 448 21.41 -4.49 -17.27
N GLY A 449 22.48 -5.23 -17.58
CA GLY A 449 23.87 -4.80 -17.40
C GLY A 449 24.48 -3.99 -18.55
N ASP A 450 23.72 -3.80 -19.63
CA ASP A 450 24.07 -3.03 -20.80
C ASP A 450 24.12 -1.52 -20.51
N ARG A 451 24.83 -0.77 -21.38
CA ARG A 451 25.09 0.67 -21.20
C ARG A 451 23.80 1.49 -21.06
N ASP A 452 22.76 1.10 -21.78
CA ASP A 452 21.50 1.86 -21.84
C ASP A 452 20.73 1.80 -20.51
N HIS A 453 20.90 0.73 -19.74
CA HIS A 453 20.24 0.53 -18.44
C HIS A 453 21.07 1.00 -17.25
N GLN A 454 22.33 1.42 -17.44
CA GLN A 454 23.18 1.95 -16.36
C GLN A 454 22.61 3.23 -15.70
N LEU A 455 21.70 3.93 -16.38
CA LEU A 455 20.97 5.07 -15.81
C LEU A 455 19.81 4.65 -14.91
N LEU A 456 19.39 3.39 -14.94
CA LEU A 456 18.28 2.84 -14.15
C LEU A 456 18.76 1.92 -13.03
N ILE A 457 19.75 1.06 -13.30
CA ILE A 457 20.26 0.08 -12.34
C ILE A 457 21.78 -0.08 -12.45
N ARG A 458 22.46 -0.24 -11.31
CA ARG A 458 23.91 -0.46 -11.24
C ARG A 458 24.27 -1.50 -10.20
N LYS A 459 25.30 -2.29 -10.47
CA LYS A 459 25.87 -3.21 -9.47
C LYS A 459 26.58 -2.38 -8.39
N ALA A 460 26.38 -2.76 -7.12
CA ALA A 460 27.07 -2.13 -5.99
C ALA A 460 28.29 -2.99 -5.59
N PRO A 461 29.29 -2.42 -4.87
CA PRO A 461 30.49 -3.16 -4.49
C PRO A 461 30.23 -4.25 -3.44
N GLY A 462 29.16 -4.15 -2.65
CA GLY A 462 28.82 -5.16 -1.65
C GLY A 462 28.22 -6.43 -2.25
N ASN A 463 28.38 -7.55 -1.54
CA ASN A 463 27.81 -8.84 -1.96
C ASN A 463 26.28 -8.76 -2.05
N ASN A 464 25.73 -9.23 -3.17
CA ASN A 464 24.29 -9.22 -3.47
C ASN A 464 23.65 -7.82 -3.36
N GLN A 465 24.44 -6.76 -3.60
CA GLN A 465 23.94 -5.40 -3.56
C GLN A 465 23.91 -4.76 -4.94
N PHE A 466 22.91 -3.91 -5.14
CA PHE A 466 22.74 -3.12 -6.35
C PHE A 466 21.99 -1.83 -6.04
N ILE A 467 22.08 -0.85 -6.94
CA ILE A 467 21.45 0.46 -6.80
C ILE A 467 20.41 0.61 -7.91
N ILE A 468 19.18 0.96 -7.52
CA ILE A 468 18.14 1.40 -8.46
C ILE A 468 18.02 2.93 -8.40
N GLN A 469 17.99 3.56 -9.57
CA GLN A 469 17.91 5.01 -9.76
C GLN A 469 16.46 5.49 -9.71
N HIS A 470 15.86 5.42 -8.52
CA HIS A 470 14.48 5.84 -8.29
C HIS A 470 14.24 7.34 -8.48
N LEU A 471 12.96 7.69 -8.69
CA LEU A 471 12.48 9.06 -8.92
C LEU A 471 13.33 9.77 -9.98
N GLN A 472 13.48 9.11 -11.14
CA GLN A 472 14.24 9.61 -12.28
C GLN A 472 15.71 9.93 -11.94
N GLY A 473 16.34 9.09 -11.11
CA GLY A 473 17.73 9.25 -10.67
C GLY A 473 17.96 10.30 -9.59
N THR A 474 16.92 10.95 -9.08
CA THR A 474 17.05 11.94 -7.99
C THR A 474 17.14 11.30 -6.60
N ASN A 475 16.86 10.00 -6.48
CA ASN A 475 16.87 9.28 -5.22
C ASN A 475 17.41 7.85 -5.38
N PRO A 476 18.71 7.66 -5.65
CA PRO A 476 19.30 6.33 -5.71
C PRO A 476 19.08 5.56 -4.40
N VAL A 477 18.66 4.30 -4.51
CA VAL A 477 18.47 3.40 -3.37
C VAL A 477 19.39 2.19 -3.53
N LEU A 478 20.24 1.96 -2.53
CA LEU A 478 21.00 0.74 -2.38
C LEU A 478 20.09 -0.37 -1.84
N TYR A 479 19.97 -1.47 -2.56
CA TYR A 479 19.26 -2.68 -2.14
C TYR A 479 20.25 -3.80 -1.82
N SER A 480 19.85 -4.67 -0.89
CA SER A 480 20.49 -5.96 -0.65
C SER A 480 19.51 -7.07 -1.00
N ALA A 481 19.86 -7.90 -1.98
CA ALA A 481 19.06 -9.04 -2.42
C ALA A 481 19.06 -10.21 -1.43
N LYS A 482 19.78 -10.09 -0.30
CA LYS A 482 19.87 -11.16 0.70
C LYS A 482 18.48 -11.56 1.21
N GLY A 483 18.12 -12.82 1.00
CA GLY A 483 16.86 -13.44 1.37
C GLY A 483 15.69 -13.14 0.42
N TRP A 484 15.91 -12.48 -0.71
CA TRP A 484 14.81 -12.12 -1.63
C TRP A 484 14.13 -13.36 -2.20
N LEU A 485 14.89 -14.36 -2.65
CA LEU A 485 14.30 -15.59 -3.16
C LEU A 485 13.50 -16.33 -2.08
N LYS A 486 13.99 -16.36 -0.83
CA LYS A 486 13.26 -16.92 0.30
C LYS A 486 11.90 -16.24 0.47
N TYR A 487 11.86 -14.91 0.47
CA TYR A 487 10.61 -14.16 0.65
C TYR A 487 9.67 -14.21 -0.58
N SER A 488 10.20 -14.58 -1.73
CA SER A 488 9.45 -14.70 -2.98
C SER A 488 8.70 -16.03 -3.12
N ARG A 489 9.13 -17.06 -2.39
CA ARG A 489 8.56 -18.42 -2.44
C ARG A 489 7.32 -18.52 -1.55
N GLU A 490 6.20 -19.01 -2.10
CA GLU A 490 5.00 -19.30 -1.29
C GLU A 490 5.29 -20.43 -0.31
N ASN A 491 5.14 -20.15 0.98
CA ASN A 491 5.17 -21.19 2.00
C ASN A 491 3.77 -21.82 2.12
N PRO A 492 3.60 -23.15 1.92
CA PRO A 492 2.29 -23.80 2.01
C PRO A 492 1.60 -23.60 3.37
N VAL A 493 2.39 -23.41 4.43
CA VAL A 493 1.92 -23.20 5.81
C VAL A 493 1.18 -21.86 5.97
N THR A 494 1.38 -20.89 5.08
CA THR A 494 0.64 -19.61 5.12
C THR A 494 -0.88 -19.83 5.05
N ARG A 495 -1.35 -20.90 4.39
CA ARG A 495 -2.78 -21.21 4.26
C ARG A 495 -3.35 -21.97 5.46
N THR A 496 -2.52 -22.63 6.26
CA THR A 496 -3.00 -23.38 7.43
C THR A 496 -3.36 -22.46 8.60
N ALA A 497 -2.74 -21.28 8.68
CA ALA A 497 -3.00 -20.29 9.73
C ALA A 497 -4.49 -19.91 9.85
N ILE A 498 -5.16 -19.62 8.73
CA ILE A 498 -6.59 -19.28 8.74
C ILE A 498 -7.46 -20.49 9.10
N THR A 499 -7.10 -21.68 8.63
CA THR A 499 -7.81 -22.92 8.95
C THR A 499 -7.81 -23.18 10.45
N VAL A 500 -6.66 -23.00 11.12
CA VAL A 500 -6.56 -23.14 12.59
C VAL A 500 -7.48 -22.16 13.33
N LEU A 501 -7.68 -20.95 12.81
CA LEU A 501 -8.57 -19.97 13.42
C LEU A 501 -10.05 -20.31 13.17
N GLN A 502 -10.40 -20.80 11.98
CA GLN A 502 -11.77 -21.18 11.62
C GLN A 502 -12.23 -22.48 12.27
N GLU A 503 -11.33 -23.44 12.47
CA GLU A 503 -11.59 -24.75 13.08
C GLU A 503 -11.25 -24.77 14.58
N SER A 504 -11.08 -23.60 15.20
CA SER A 504 -10.79 -23.50 16.63
C SER A 504 -11.88 -24.16 17.47
N SER A 505 -11.50 -24.93 18.48
CA SER A 505 -12.43 -25.47 19.49
C SER A 505 -13.07 -24.39 20.36
N LYS A 506 -12.56 -23.15 20.32
CA LYS A 506 -13.15 -21.99 20.98
C LYS A 506 -14.13 -21.31 20.02
N GLU A 507 -15.43 -21.44 20.31
CA GLU A 507 -16.51 -20.89 19.48
C GLU A 507 -16.38 -19.38 19.21
N GLU A 508 -15.91 -18.59 20.18
CA GLU A 508 -15.70 -17.14 19.99
C GLU A 508 -14.68 -16.84 18.88
N ILE A 509 -13.63 -17.67 18.74
CA ILE A 509 -12.60 -17.52 17.71
C ILE A 509 -13.15 -17.97 16.37
N SER A 510 -13.70 -19.18 16.29
CA SER A 510 -14.19 -19.76 15.04
C SER A 510 -15.31 -18.92 14.43
N ASN A 511 -16.30 -18.50 15.24
CA ASN A 511 -17.41 -17.66 14.78
C ASN A 511 -16.93 -16.33 14.19
N LEU A 512 -15.96 -15.67 14.85
CA LEU A 512 -15.42 -14.40 14.38
C LEU A 512 -14.68 -14.56 13.04
N PHE A 513 -13.77 -15.53 12.92
CA PHE A 513 -12.97 -15.71 11.71
C PHE A 513 -13.75 -16.33 10.53
N VAL A 514 -14.84 -17.06 10.79
CA VAL A 514 -15.81 -17.47 9.78
C VAL A 514 -16.61 -16.26 9.27
N ALA A 515 -17.10 -15.40 10.18
CA ALA A 515 -17.84 -14.19 9.81
C ALA A 515 -17.01 -13.19 8.99
N VAL A 516 -15.72 -13.03 9.31
CA VAL A 516 -14.80 -12.15 8.57
C VAL A 516 -14.65 -12.53 7.09
N ARG A 517 -14.73 -13.83 6.76
CA ARG A 517 -14.51 -14.37 5.40
C ARG A 517 -15.78 -14.46 4.57
N GLY A 518 -16.96 -14.60 5.18
CA GLY A 518 -18.22 -14.80 4.46
C GLY A 518 -18.38 -16.21 3.86
N LEU A 519 -19.61 -16.57 3.50
CA LEU A 519 -19.93 -17.85 2.84
C LEU A 519 -19.54 -17.80 1.36
N GLY A 520 -18.30 -18.20 1.02
CA GLY A 520 -17.87 -18.39 -0.38
C GLY A 520 -16.64 -17.58 -0.83
N ALA A 521 -15.85 -17.01 0.08
CA ALA A 521 -14.60 -16.36 -0.30
C ALA A 521 -13.53 -17.38 -0.74
N SER A 522 -13.20 -17.37 -2.03
CA SER A 522 -11.98 -17.99 -2.58
C SER A 522 -10.74 -17.56 -1.79
N SER A 523 -9.81 -18.49 -1.55
CA SER A 523 -8.63 -18.45 -0.65
C SER A 523 -7.58 -17.34 -0.87
N PHE A 524 -7.96 -16.11 -1.20
CA PHE A 524 -7.06 -14.97 -1.24
C PHE A 524 -6.61 -14.63 0.18
N SER A 525 -5.33 -14.79 0.49
CA SER A 525 -4.75 -14.22 1.70
C SER A 525 -4.61 -12.71 1.46
N GLY A 526 -5.49 -11.91 2.10
CA GLY A 526 -5.39 -10.46 2.13
C GLY A 526 -6.50 -9.69 1.40
N SER A 527 -7.10 -8.75 2.14
CA SER A 527 -7.57 -7.45 1.63
C SER A 527 -8.89 -7.32 0.84
N LEU A 528 -9.79 -8.30 0.92
CA LEU A 528 -11.16 -8.14 0.41
C LEU A 528 -12.19 -8.23 1.54
N VAL A 529 -11.85 -7.62 2.68
CA VAL A 529 -12.68 -7.60 3.88
C VAL A 529 -13.91 -6.71 3.67
N GLY A 530 -15.11 -7.24 3.89
CA GLY A 530 -16.36 -6.44 3.96
C GLY A 530 -17.09 -6.20 2.63
N ILE A 531 -16.76 -6.94 1.56
CA ILE A 531 -17.43 -6.78 0.25
C ILE A 531 -18.90 -7.26 0.26
N GLU A 532 -19.32 -8.06 1.24
CA GLU A 532 -20.66 -8.66 1.25
C GLU A 532 -21.79 -7.69 1.68
N GLY A 533 -21.47 -6.52 2.26
CA GLY A 533 -22.49 -5.62 2.82
C GLY A 533 -22.56 -4.19 2.26
N SER A 534 -21.47 -3.63 1.72
CA SER A 534 -21.48 -2.25 1.23
C SER A 534 -21.63 -2.18 -0.29
N GLN A 535 -22.70 -1.54 -0.77
CA GLN A 535 -22.91 -1.21 -2.19
C GLN A 535 -21.75 -0.36 -2.76
N SER A 536 -20.99 0.35 -1.92
CA SER A 536 -19.98 1.31 -2.38
C SER A 536 -18.71 0.70 -2.94
N LEU A 537 -18.16 -0.36 -2.32
CA LEU A 537 -17.00 -1.08 -2.84
C LEU A 537 -17.32 -1.89 -4.10
N ARG A 538 -18.61 -2.12 -4.42
CA ARG A 538 -19.01 -2.69 -5.73
C ARG A 538 -18.70 -1.72 -6.87
N ARG A 539 -18.83 -0.41 -6.66
CA ARG A 539 -18.45 0.63 -7.65
C ARG A 539 -16.94 0.71 -7.86
N ALA A 540 -16.16 0.43 -6.81
CA ALA A 540 -14.69 0.39 -6.82
C ALA A 540 -14.08 -1.02 -7.03
N SER A 541 -14.87 -2.05 -7.39
CA SER A 541 -14.47 -3.48 -7.41
C SER A 541 -13.47 -3.91 -8.51
N SER A 542 -12.60 -3.00 -8.96
CA SER A 542 -11.58 -3.30 -9.96
C SER A 542 -10.52 -4.29 -9.43
N ILE A 543 -10.12 -4.16 -8.15
CA ILE A 543 -9.10 -4.98 -7.52
C ILE A 543 -9.46 -6.47 -7.59
N ARG A 544 -10.70 -6.85 -7.24
CA ARG A 544 -11.14 -8.25 -7.30
C ARG A 544 -11.11 -8.80 -8.73
N ARG A 545 -11.52 -8.00 -9.73
CA ARG A 545 -11.48 -8.41 -11.14
C ARG A 545 -10.06 -8.63 -11.65
N THR A 546 -9.11 -7.78 -11.23
CA THR A 546 -7.69 -7.91 -11.60
C THR A 546 -7.11 -9.24 -11.12
N PHE A 547 -7.52 -9.75 -9.95
CA PHE A 547 -7.04 -11.04 -9.42
C PHE A 547 -7.71 -12.27 -10.02
N THR A 548 -8.92 -12.13 -10.58
CA THR A 548 -9.70 -13.27 -11.11
C THR A 548 -9.58 -13.44 -12.62
N ALA A 549 -8.83 -12.59 -13.32
CA ALA A 549 -8.72 -12.59 -14.78
C ALA A 549 -7.27 -12.72 -15.28
N GLY A 550 -7.10 -13.34 -16.45
CA GLY A 550 -5.83 -13.38 -17.21
C GLY A 550 -4.65 -14.00 -16.46
N THR A 551 -3.45 -13.44 -16.66
CA THR A 551 -2.19 -13.92 -16.07
C THR A 551 -2.19 -13.88 -14.54
N ALA A 552 -2.95 -12.97 -13.93
CA ALA A 552 -3.05 -12.85 -12.48
C ALA A 552 -3.76 -14.05 -11.83
N ALA A 553 -4.77 -14.60 -12.49
CA ALA A 553 -5.44 -15.83 -12.04
C ALA A 553 -4.49 -17.04 -12.08
N ILE A 554 -3.62 -17.11 -13.10
CA ILE A 554 -2.66 -18.21 -13.30
C ILE A 554 -1.50 -18.11 -12.29
N LYS A 555 -0.94 -16.91 -12.11
CA LYS A 555 0.20 -16.63 -11.21
C LYS A 555 -0.21 -16.23 -9.79
N ARG A 556 -1.44 -16.53 -9.37
CA ARG A 556 -2.00 -16.15 -8.07
C ARG A 556 -1.23 -16.65 -6.84
N LYS A 557 -0.33 -17.62 -7.01
CA LYS A 557 0.53 -18.19 -5.97
C LYS A 557 1.86 -17.43 -5.79
N SER A 558 2.23 -16.58 -6.75
CA SER A 558 3.48 -15.82 -6.70
C SER A 558 3.38 -14.63 -5.74
N ILE A 559 4.18 -14.62 -4.67
CA ILE A 559 4.20 -13.50 -3.71
C ILE A 559 4.65 -12.21 -4.40
N CYS A 560 5.69 -12.27 -5.24
CA CYS A 560 6.21 -11.10 -5.95
C CYS A 560 5.20 -10.50 -6.90
N LEU A 561 4.50 -11.34 -7.66
CA LEU A 561 3.52 -10.85 -8.64
C LEU A 561 2.21 -10.45 -7.97
N GLN A 562 1.86 -10.99 -6.79
CA GLN A 562 0.73 -10.49 -5.99
C GLN A 562 0.90 -8.99 -5.67
N VAL A 563 2.12 -8.52 -5.38
CA VAL A 563 2.41 -7.08 -5.19
C VAL A 563 2.04 -6.30 -6.45
N LYS A 564 2.52 -6.75 -7.62
CA LYS A 564 2.18 -6.13 -8.91
C LYS A 564 0.67 -6.08 -9.14
N PHE A 565 -0.03 -7.21 -9.03
CA PHE A 565 -1.47 -7.27 -9.31
C PHE A 565 -2.30 -6.47 -8.32
N THR A 566 -1.88 -6.41 -7.05
CA THR A 566 -2.54 -5.55 -6.05
C THR A 566 -2.44 -4.08 -6.44
N ILE A 567 -1.24 -3.65 -6.86
CA ILE A 567 -0.99 -2.27 -7.27
C ILE A 567 -1.73 -1.96 -8.57
N ASP A 568 -1.75 -2.87 -9.55
CA ASP A 568 -2.53 -2.70 -10.79
C ASP A 568 -4.02 -2.50 -10.49
N GLY A 569 -4.57 -3.28 -9.55
CA GLY A 569 -5.94 -3.09 -9.07
C GLY A 569 -6.17 -1.73 -8.41
N LEU A 570 -5.24 -1.26 -7.57
CA LEU A 570 -5.33 0.08 -6.97
C LEU A 570 -5.30 1.19 -8.03
N ILE A 571 -4.35 1.12 -8.98
CA ILE A 571 -4.21 2.12 -10.05
C ILE A 571 -5.47 2.14 -10.93
N GLU A 572 -6.04 0.98 -11.25
CA GLU A 572 -7.28 0.89 -12.03
C GLU A 572 -8.48 1.48 -11.28
N THR A 573 -8.59 1.27 -9.96
CA THR A 573 -9.61 1.93 -9.15
C THR A 573 -9.44 3.46 -9.20
N LEU A 574 -8.20 3.96 -9.08
CA LEU A 574 -7.90 5.38 -9.12
C LEU A 574 -8.17 6.02 -10.49
N ARG A 575 -7.91 5.33 -11.59
CA ARG A 575 -8.15 5.86 -12.95
C ARG A 575 -9.62 6.15 -13.26
N ARG A 576 -10.56 5.54 -12.52
CA ARG A 576 -12.00 5.71 -12.71
C ARG A 576 -12.56 6.94 -12.01
N THR A 577 -11.76 7.62 -11.19
CA THR A 577 -12.18 8.79 -10.42
C THR A 577 -11.48 10.04 -10.93
N LYS A 578 -11.97 11.21 -10.50
CA LYS A 578 -11.24 12.47 -10.68
C LYS A 578 -10.11 12.55 -9.65
N LEU A 579 -8.89 12.32 -10.10
CA LEU A 579 -7.70 12.26 -9.28
C LEU A 579 -7.16 13.63 -8.88
N ARG A 580 -6.73 13.76 -7.62
CA ARG A 580 -5.93 14.86 -7.11
C ARG A 580 -4.82 14.31 -6.22
N PHE A 581 -3.63 14.87 -6.37
CA PHE A 581 -2.45 14.44 -5.65
C PHE A 581 -2.05 15.44 -4.58
N VAL A 582 -1.66 14.93 -3.42
CA VAL A 582 -1.05 15.71 -2.33
C VAL A 582 0.40 15.25 -2.19
N GLN A 583 1.33 16.08 -2.67
CA GLN A 583 2.77 15.82 -2.62
C GLN A 583 3.32 16.27 -1.25
N CYS A 584 3.71 15.31 -0.41
CA CYS A 584 4.26 15.57 0.92
C CYS A 584 5.80 15.53 0.87
N LEU A 585 6.44 16.68 1.10
CA LEU A 585 7.88 16.86 1.02
C LEU A 585 8.55 16.78 2.39
N LEU A 586 9.70 16.13 2.44
CA LEU A 586 10.49 15.99 3.65
C LEU A 586 11.47 17.18 3.77
N PRO A 587 11.47 17.94 4.89
CA PRO A 587 12.40 19.06 5.05
C PRO A 587 13.83 18.59 5.33
N GLN A 588 13.99 17.43 6.00
CA GLN A 588 15.28 16.80 6.32
C GLN A 588 15.16 15.29 6.39
N HIS A 589 16.24 14.55 6.11
CA HIS A 589 16.23 13.08 6.10
C HIS A 589 15.72 12.43 7.39
N ASN A 590 15.96 13.05 8.55
CA ASN A 590 15.56 12.58 9.87
C ASN A 590 14.26 13.24 10.41
N ALA A 591 13.52 14.01 9.60
CA ALA A 591 12.34 14.72 10.09
C ALA A 591 11.23 13.79 10.64
N GLY A 592 11.16 12.55 10.17
CA GLY A 592 10.25 11.52 10.72
C GLY A 592 10.66 10.99 12.10
N LEU A 593 11.86 11.34 12.59
CA LEU A 593 12.36 10.91 13.90
C LEU A 593 12.07 11.92 15.02
N CYS A 594 11.58 13.12 14.69
CA CYS A 594 11.17 14.11 15.68
C CYS A 594 9.88 13.64 16.38
N GLU A 595 9.90 13.47 17.70
CA GLU A 595 8.66 13.27 18.45
C GLU A 595 7.82 14.56 18.37
N ALA A 596 6.55 14.45 17.99
CA ALA A 596 5.62 15.59 17.89
C ALA A 596 5.38 16.34 19.23
N SER A 597 5.92 15.82 20.33
CA SER A 597 5.89 16.38 21.69
C SER A 597 7.02 17.37 21.98
N ALA A 598 8.06 17.46 21.14
CA ALA A 598 9.03 18.53 21.24
C ALA A 598 8.44 19.77 20.55
N PRO A 599 8.08 20.85 21.28
CA PRO A 599 7.69 22.08 20.61
C PRO A 599 8.82 22.48 19.66
N LEU A 600 8.47 22.89 18.44
CA LEU A 600 9.40 23.44 17.43
C LEU A 600 10.27 24.60 17.96
N ILE A 601 10.01 25.08 19.18
CA ILE A 601 10.67 26.17 19.90
C ILE A 601 11.72 25.66 20.91
N ALA A 602 11.76 24.37 21.25
CA ALA A 602 12.69 23.80 22.23
C ALA A 602 14.02 23.28 21.64
N ALA A 603 14.32 23.58 20.38
CA ALA A 603 15.69 23.49 19.85
C ALA A 603 16.62 24.62 20.39
N LYS A 604 16.34 25.15 21.59
CA LYS A 604 17.12 26.21 22.25
C LYS A 604 18.22 25.69 23.18
N ALA A 605 18.52 24.39 23.16
CA ALA A 605 19.49 23.78 24.09
C ALA A 605 20.82 23.32 23.44
N SER A 606 21.08 23.67 22.18
CA SER A 606 22.42 23.53 21.60
C SER A 606 22.58 24.59 20.53
N GLY A 607 23.58 25.47 20.66
CA GLY A 607 23.86 26.59 19.74
C GLY A 607 24.26 26.18 18.32
N GLN A 608 23.44 25.38 17.65
CA GLN A 608 23.52 25.08 16.23
C GLN A 608 22.52 25.97 15.49
N HIS A 609 23.03 26.72 14.52
CA HIS A 609 22.34 27.72 13.71
C HIS A 609 20.96 27.29 13.20
N GLU A 610 20.02 28.26 13.13
CA GLU A 610 18.69 28.15 12.51
C GLU A 610 18.72 27.69 11.04
N ASP A 611 19.90 27.72 10.39
CA ASP A 611 20.14 27.25 9.02
C ASP A 611 19.93 25.73 8.82
N ASN A 612 19.81 24.96 9.89
CA ASN A 612 19.62 23.51 9.86
C ASN A 612 18.14 23.08 9.99
N LEU A 613 17.15 23.83 9.48
CA LEU A 613 15.74 23.39 9.43
C LEU A 613 15.34 22.76 8.09
N ILE A 614 15.95 23.19 6.98
CA ILE A 614 15.58 22.74 5.63
C ILE A 614 16.83 22.33 4.85
N ASN A 615 16.90 21.06 4.46
CA ASN A 615 17.93 20.57 3.54
C ASN A 615 17.53 20.93 2.10
N VAL A 616 18.05 22.05 1.58
CA VAL A 616 17.73 22.57 0.25
C VAL A 616 18.06 21.57 -0.88
N PRO A 617 19.24 20.89 -0.90
CA PRO A 617 19.51 19.84 -1.89
C PRO A 617 18.46 18.72 -1.91
N LEU A 618 18.05 18.22 -0.73
CA LEU A 618 17.00 17.22 -0.59
C LEU A 618 15.64 17.74 -1.09
N LEU A 619 15.29 18.98 -0.79
CA LEU A 619 14.04 19.57 -1.27
C LEU A 619 14.05 19.68 -2.80
N ARG A 620 15.15 20.14 -3.38
CA ARG A 620 15.34 20.21 -4.84
C ARG A 620 15.25 18.83 -5.49
N SER A 621 15.86 17.81 -4.90
CA SER A 621 15.77 16.44 -5.43
C SER A 621 14.33 15.92 -5.40
N GLN A 622 13.58 16.18 -4.32
CA GLN A 622 12.17 15.78 -4.22
C GLN A 622 11.29 16.54 -5.23
N ILE A 623 11.48 17.85 -5.41
CA ILE A 623 10.72 18.66 -6.38
C ILE A 623 10.94 18.17 -7.81
N ARG A 624 12.20 17.84 -8.16
CA ARG A 624 12.55 17.29 -9.48
C ARG A 624 11.99 15.89 -9.69
N GLY A 625 12.24 14.97 -8.77
CA GLY A 625 11.79 13.57 -8.89
C GLY A 625 10.28 13.36 -8.76
N ALA A 626 9.55 14.34 -8.22
CA ALA A 626 8.10 14.36 -8.22
C ALA A 626 7.49 15.08 -9.44
N GLN A 627 8.32 15.62 -10.34
CA GLN A 627 7.92 16.38 -11.54
C GLN A 627 6.97 17.56 -11.24
N ILE A 628 7.15 18.20 -10.08
CA ILE A 628 6.27 19.29 -9.64
C ILE A 628 6.43 20.51 -10.55
N LEU A 629 7.67 20.86 -10.90
CA LEU A 629 7.92 22.02 -11.77
C LEU A 629 7.36 21.81 -13.18
N ASP A 630 7.48 20.60 -13.73
CA ASP A 630 6.99 20.27 -15.06
C ASP A 630 5.45 20.38 -15.10
N ALA A 631 4.78 19.87 -14.06
CA ALA A 631 3.32 19.98 -13.95
C ALA A 631 2.86 21.43 -13.80
N VAL A 632 3.56 22.24 -12.99
CA VAL A 632 3.25 23.67 -12.81
C VAL A 632 3.48 24.46 -14.09
N ARG A 633 4.55 24.16 -14.85
CA ARG A 633 4.83 24.80 -16.14
C ARG A 633 3.73 24.51 -17.15
N LEU A 634 3.36 23.24 -17.31
CA LEU A 634 2.27 22.85 -18.21
C LEU A 634 0.94 23.49 -17.78
N TYR A 635 0.66 23.55 -16.48
CA TYR A 635 -0.54 24.21 -15.95
C TYR A 635 -0.55 25.73 -16.25
N LYS A 636 0.62 26.39 -16.23
CA LYS A 636 0.75 27.82 -16.51
C LYS A 636 0.68 28.16 -18.00
N GLN A 637 1.29 27.34 -18.85
CA GLN A 637 1.35 27.55 -20.30
C GLN A 637 0.13 27.00 -21.05
N GLY A 638 -0.53 25.98 -20.49
CA GLY A 638 -1.69 25.35 -21.08
C GLY A 638 -3.02 25.92 -20.59
N PHE A 639 -4.09 25.19 -20.94
CA PHE A 639 -5.48 25.51 -20.61
C PHE A 639 -6.06 24.42 -19.68
N PRO A 640 -5.83 24.49 -18.36
CA PRO A 640 -6.15 23.40 -17.45
C PRO A 640 -7.65 23.23 -17.19
N ASN A 641 -8.43 24.30 -17.38
CA ASN A 641 -9.87 24.31 -17.18
C ASN A 641 -10.55 24.21 -18.54
N PHE A 642 -11.54 23.33 -18.65
CA PHE A 642 -12.24 23.06 -19.90
C PHE A 642 -13.68 22.66 -19.63
N MET A 643 -14.55 22.96 -20.59
CA MET A 643 -15.98 22.69 -20.51
C MET A 643 -16.53 22.31 -21.90
N PRO A 644 -17.39 21.29 -22.01
CA PRO A 644 -18.06 20.96 -23.27
C PRO A 644 -18.83 22.16 -23.84
N LEU A 645 -18.85 22.31 -25.16
CA LEU A 645 -19.47 23.48 -25.83
C LEU A 645 -20.95 23.67 -25.44
N GLY A 646 -21.74 22.59 -25.49
CA GLY A 646 -23.14 22.61 -25.08
C GLY A 646 -23.36 22.89 -23.59
N GLU A 647 -22.39 22.61 -22.71
CA GLU A 647 -22.47 23.00 -21.29
C GLU A 647 -22.14 24.48 -21.11
N PHE A 648 -21.07 24.97 -21.75
CA PHE A 648 -20.68 26.37 -21.72
C PHE A 648 -21.81 27.29 -22.20
N ARG A 649 -22.41 26.95 -23.35
CA ARG A 649 -23.56 27.68 -23.87
C ARG A 649 -24.70 27.71 -22.86
N ARG A 650 -25.14 26.55 -22.33
CA ARG A 650 -26.25 26.50 -21.37
C ARG A 650 -25.99 27.32 -20.11
N ARG A 651 -24.75 27.33 -19.62
CA ARG A 651 -24.39 28.00 -18.36
C ARG A 651 -24.21 29.50 -18.50
N PHE A 652 -23.64 29.97 -19.62
CA PHE A 652 -23.22 31.35 -19.78
C PHE A 652 -24.00 32.15 -20.83
N HIS A 653 -24.98 31.55 -21.52
CA HIS A 653 -25.75 32.26 -22.57
C HIS A 653 -26.43 33.53 -22.06
N LEU A 654 -26.88 33.55 -20.80
CA LEU A 654 -27.49 34.73 -20.19
C LEU A 654 -26.54 35.94 -20.12
N LEU A 655 -25.22 35.72 -20.08
CA LEU A 655 -24.22 36.78 -20.02
C LEU A 655 -23.94 37.40 -21.40
N ALA A 656 -24.26 36.69 -22.48
CA ALA A 656 -24.05 37.14 -23.86
C ALA A 656 -25.22 38.01 -24.40
N GLY A 657 -26.23 38.32 -23.58
CA GLY A 657 -27.36 39.20 -23.94
C GLY A 657 -28.29 38.64 -25.04
N ASP A 658 -29.13 39.51 -25.61
CA ASP A 658 -30.03 39.23 -26.75
C ASP A 658 -29.27 39.05 -28.08
N CYS A 659 -28.06 38.48 -28.06
CA CYS A 659 -27.41 37.97 -29.26
C CYS A 659 -28.34 36.90 -29.84
N LYS A 660 -29.24 37.32 -30.72
CA LYS A 660 -30.11 36.48 -31.53
C LYS A 660 -29.18 35.53 -32.26
N VAL A 661 -29.03 34.32 -31.73
CA VAL A 661 -28.35 33.22 -32.40
C VAL A 661 -29.18 32.98 -33.66
N SER A 662 -28.84 33.66 -34.76
CA SER A 662 -29.66 33.71 -35.98
C SER A 662 -29.56 32.42 -36.78
N SER A 663 -28.93 31.38 -36.22
CA SER A 663 -28.64 30.14 -36.90
C SER A 663 -29.38 28.99 -36.20
N PRO A 664 -30.06 28.11 -36.95
CA PRO A 664 -30.57 26.87 -36.39
C PRO A 664 -29.41 26.08 -35.75
N VAL A 665 -29.78 25.25 -34.77
CA VAL A 665 -28.99 24.57 -33.72
C VAL A 665 -27.94 23.56 -34.25
N LEU A 666 -27.34 23.77 -35.42
CA LEU A 666 -26.46 22.79 -36.06
C LEU A 666 -24.96 22.96 -35.74
N ASP A 667 -24.52 24.14 -35.32
CA ASP A 667 -23.10 24.41 -35.02
C ASP A 667 -22.91 25.00 -33.61
N GLU A 668 -22.70 24.12 -32.62
CA GLU A 668 -22.43 24.51 -31.23
C GLU A 668 -21.12 25.28 -31.08
N ARG A 669 -20.12 24.99 -31.92
CA ARG A 669 -18.82 25.63 -31.86
C ARG A 669 -18.94 27.09 -32.23
N LYS A 670 -19.56 27.40 -33.37
CA LYS A 670 -19.78 28.77 -33.81
C LYS A 670 -20.60 29.58 -32.80
N ALA A 671 -21.63 28.97 -32.20
CA ALA A 671 -22.43 29.64 -31.17
C ALA A 671 -21.59 30.02 -29.94
N VAL A 672 -20.66 29.16 -29.52
CA VAL A 672 -19.74 29.47 -28.42
C VAL A 672 -18.72 30.53 -28.82
N GLU A 673 -18.19 30.51 -30.05
CA GLU A 673 -17.30 31.56 -30.57
C GLU A 673 -17.98 32.93 -30.58
N ASP A 674 -19.22 33.02 -31.08
CA ASP A 674 -20.02 34.25 -31.09
C ASP A 674 -20.28 34.76 -29.65
N MET A 675 -20.57 33.84 -28.71
CA MET A 675 -20.75 34.20 -27.29
C MET A 675 -19.47 34.76 -26.67
N LEU A 676 -18.31 34.14 -26.94
CA LEU A 676 -17.03 34.60 -26.40
C LEU A 676 -16.64 35.98 -26.96
N LEU A 677 -16.98 36.26 -28.21
CA LEU A 677 -16.84 37.58 -28.84
C LEU A 677 -17.77 38.61 -28.18
N ALA A 678 -19.04 38.27 -27.96
CA ALA A 678 -20.00 39.16 -27.29
C ALA A 678 -19.59 39.50 -25.85
N LEU A 679 -18.92 38.56 -25.16
CA LEU A 679 -18.40 38.74 -23.80
C LEU A 679 -17.08 39.52 -23.74
N ASP A 680 -16.51 39.91 -24.89
CA ASP A 680 -15.25 40.64 -25.01
C ASP A 680 -14.13 40.01 -24.17
N LEU A 681 -13.97 38.69 -24.34
CA LEU A 681 -12.88 37.93 -23.71
C LEU A 681 -11.62 38.02 -24.57
N GLU A 682 -10.49 38.24 -23.91
CA GLU A 682 -9.20 38.30 -24.60
C GLU A 682 -8.92 36.98 -25.33
N PRO A 683 -8.64 36.97 -26.65
CA PRO A 683 -8.39 35.75 -27.42
C PRO A 683 -7.19 34.94 -26.92
N SER A 684 -6.28 35.56 -26.17
CA SER A 684 -5.16 34.86 -25.52
C SER A 684 -5.63 34.00 -24.35
N SER A 685 -6.81 34.27 -23.77
CA SER A 685 -7.24 33.69 -22.51
C SER A 685 -8.04 32.37 -22.64
N TYR A 686 -8.44 32.02 -23.87
CA TYR A 686 -9.19 30.80 -24.17
C TYR A 686 -8.79 30.18 -25.51
N ARG A 687 -9.17 28.91 -25.72
CA ARG A 687 -9.10 28.19 -27.00
C ARG A 687 -10.39 27.41 -27.20
N VAL A 688 -11.00 27.55 -28.37
CA VAL A 688 -12.18 26.78 -28.76
C VAL A 688 -11.70 25.56 -29.55
N GLY A 689 -11.87 24.38 -28.93
CA GLY A 689 -11.54 23.10 -29.55
C GLY A 689 -12.65 22.60 -30.48
N LEU A 690 -12.59 21.31 -30.79
CA LEU A 690 -13.61 20.61 -31.58
C LEU A 690 -14.88 20.33 -30.77
N SER A 691 -14.75 19.99 -29.49
CA SER A 691 -15.87 19.56 -28.63
C SER A 691 -16.00 20.34 -27.33
N GLN A 692 -14.97 21.12 -26.96
CA GLN A 692 -14.90 21.83 -25.70
C GLN A 692 -14.19 23.18 -25.83
N VAL A 693 -14.53 24.12 -24.96
CA VAL A 693 -13.79 25.36 -24.76
C VAL A 693 -12.83 25.20 -23.59
N SER A 694 -11.59 25.65 -23.76
CA SER A 694 -10.53 25.57 -22.75
C SER A 694 -10.07 26.97 -22.35
N PHE A 695 -9.80 27.17 -21.06
CA PHE A 695 -9.45 28.46 -20.48
C PHE A 695 -8.11 28.42 -19.77
N TYR A 696 -7.38 29.54 -19.82
CA TYR A 696 -6.21 29.74 -18.97
C TYR A 696 -6.62 29.77 -17.50
N ALA A 697 -5.72 29.31 -16.63
CA ALA A 697 -5.97 29.22 -15.19
C ALA A 697 -6.44 30.52 -14.52
N ARG A 698 -6.11 31.70 -15.09
CA ARG A 698 -6.50 33.02 -14.56
C ARG A 698 -7.84 33.52 -15.07
N CYS A 699 -8.40 32.90 -16.11
CA CYS A 699 -9.64 33.38 -16.73
C CYS A 699 -10.88 33.07 -15.89
N ASP A 700 -10.79 32.07 -15.01
CA ASP A 700 -11.95 31.48 -14.33
C ASP A 700 -12.53 32.26 -13.14
N THR A 701 -12.00 33.42 -12.72
CA THR A 701 -12.43 33.97 -11.40
C THR A 701 -12.50 35.48 -11.25
N LYS A 702 -12.23 36.29 -12.29
CA LYS A 702 -12.37 37.75 -12.17
C LYS A 702 -13.55 38.36 -12.93
N ARG A 703 -14.14 37.66 -13.90
CA ARG A 703 -15.33 38.13 -14.64
C ARG A 703 -16.54 37.21 -14.56
N PHE A 704 -16.37 35.96 -14.11
CA PHE A 704 -17.47 35.02 -13.92
C PHE A 704 -17.54 34.66 -12.42
N PRO A 705 -18.44 35.25 -11.64
CA PRO A 705 -18.66 34.79 -10.28
C PRO A 705 -19.24 33.37 -10.31
N ASP A 706 -18.56 32.43 -9.66
CA ASP A 706 -19.06 31.09 -9.30
C ASP A 706 -20.17 31.19 -8.24
N GLY A 707 -21.20 31.98 -8.51
CA GLY A 707 -22.27 32.25 -7.57
C GLY A 707 -23.45 32.97 -8.21
N LEU A 708 -24.32 32.17 -8.83
CA LEU A 708 -25.77 32.30 -8.72
C LEU A 708 -26.34 30.89 -8.54
#